data_AF-A0A537XI72-F1
#
_entry.id   AF-A0A537XI72-F1
#
_cell.length_a   1.000
_cell.length_b   1.000
_cell.length_c   1.000
_cell.angle_alpha   90.00
_cell.angle_beta   90.00
_cell.angle_gamma   90.00
#
_symmetry.space_group_name_H-M   'P 1'
#
loop_
_entity.id
_entity.type
_entity.pdbx_description
1 polymer ?
#
loop_
_entity_poly.entity_id
_entity_poly.type
_entity_poly.pdbx_seq_one_letter_code
_entity_poly.pdbx_strand_id
1 'polypeptide(L)'
;MASALRSLKIQAGIAVAVAFCAGVAAAGALSYDAMSRTLDQAHRNALGAAAKDGLSTLAAVRNRMKVYSDVMSRHPEMVAAVDKRDPGQLEAVTVREFKAMHALDPSLASLEVTDSKGIILQRGHNPAKRGDDKSAQPQVRSALAGKAAGGLTVSPTSGEAAEDSVMPIRQGDSVIGTIKLGSYFNEATASELKQRTGLDIVFVTKGKIAASTFGKDVPVALPPQAIQSSIAGAPVVADLTLADMPYSAQMVTLASDVGDGMTIAFVSSRKDVEAAKQAFAWSLTLKSLVALVIILPVAFLLAHLATLQLLKLASAMRELAAGRFDVILPGIARNDEIGDIARAVENFKTVAVEKAAAEQQERREADLRRQAEQRQNTKKLADEFETAIGSIVGAVSTNAGLLESAAGMLTKTAEKTQQLSTMVASSSEEASANVRSVAGSTEKLISSVGMVAEQVRRSSKIANEAVAQVQKADARITDLTAAATRIGDVVQLISSVAEQTNLLALNATIEAARAGEAGRGFAVVAQEVKALASQTAKATEEIGAQVAGMQTSTSETVNAIREINATIGSVSEIASSIASAVETQAVMTREIASNVGQAATGTAEVAANIANVSQGSVETGSASTQVLQSARSLSNESAHLKAAVEKFLVTVRAA
;
A
#
# COMPACT_ATOMS: atom_id res chain seq x y z
N MET A 1 -66.80 29.90 -35.41
CA MET A 1 -65.65 30.83 -35.32
C MET A 1 -65.22 31.07 -33.88
N ALA A 2 -66.14 31.39 -32.95
CA ALA A 2 -65.81 31.57 -31.53
C ALA A 2 -65.26 30.31 -30.83
N SER A 3 -65.76 29.12 -31.19
CA SER A 3 -65.22 27.84 -30.72
C SER A 3 -63.81 27.55 -31.25
N ALA A 4 -63.56 27.83 -32.54
CA ALA A 4 -62.26 27.63 -33.18
C ALA A 4 -61.16 28.55 -32.60
N LEU A 5 -61.51 29.81 -32.29
CA LEU A 5 -60.59 30.74 -31.62
C LEU A 5 -60.34 30.39 -30.15
N ARG A 6 -61.32 29.81 -29.43
CA ARG A 6 -61.06 29.23 -28.09
C ARG A 6 -60.14 28.01 -28.18
N SER A 7 -60.32 27.16 -29.19
CA SER A 7 -59.47 25.97 -29.38
C SER A 7 -58.02 26.36 -29.71
N LEU A 8 -57.80 27.38 -30.55
CA LEU A 8 -56.45 27.83 -30.94
C LEU A 8 -55.64 28.37 -29.75
N LYS A 9 -56.30 29.04 -28.80
CA LYS A 9 -55.67 29.59 -27.58
C LYS A 9 -55.26 28.51 -26.60
N ILE A 10 -56.14 27.54 -26.41
CA ILE A 10 -55.86 26.38 -25.58
C ILE A 10 -54.71 25.60 -26.23
N GLN A 11 -54.72 25.43 -27.55
CA GLN A 11 -53.66 24.75 -28.30
C GLN A 11 -52.30 25.49 -28.23
N ALA A 12 -52.27 26.82 -28.39
CA ALA A 12 -51.01 27.59 -28.32
C ALA A 12 -50.44 27.65 -26.88
N GLY A 13 -51.30 27.83 -25.87
CA GLY A 13 -50.89 27.79 -24.47
C GLY A 13 -50.39 26.41 -24.04
N ILE A 14 -51.07 25.33 -24.48
CA ILE A 14 -50.60 23.95 -24.29
C ILE A 14 -49.26 23.75 -25.02
N ALA A 15 -49.09 24.24 -26.25
CA ALA A 15 -47.85 24.06 -27.00
C ALA A 15 -46.62 24.70 -26.32
N VAL A 16 -46.77 25.93 -25.79
CA VAL A 16 -45.70 26.62 -25.05
C VAL A 16 -45.41 25.93 -23.71
N ALA A 17 -46.45 25.52 -22.97
CA ALA A 17 -46.28 24.79 -21.72
C ALA A 17 -45.60 23.43 -21.94
N VAL A 18 -45.98 22.70 -23.00
CA VAL A 18 -45.36 21.43 -23.38
C VAL A 18 -43.90 21.63 -23.79
N ALA A 19 -43.59 22.66 -24.59
CA ALA A 19 -42.21 22.96 -24.99
C ALA A 19 -41.32 23.34 -23.79
N PHE A 20 -41.84 24.13 -22.85
CA PHE A 20 -41.13 24.49 -21.63
C PHE A 20 -40.91 23.29 -20.71
N CYS A 21 -41.95 22.50 -20.44
CA CYS A 21 -41.84 21.27 -19.67
C CYS A 21 -40.86 20.28 -20.31
N ALA A 22 -40.88 20.13 -21.63
CA ALA A 22 -39.92 19.30 -22.36
C ALA A 22 -38.48 19.82 -22.22
N GLY A 23 -38.26 21.14 -22.29
CA GLY A 23 -36.95 21.75 -22.10
C GLY A 23 -36.39 21.56 -20.69
N VAL A 24 -37.21 21.79 -19.66
CA VAL A 24 -36.81 21.56 -18.25
C VAL A 24 -36.54 20.08 -17.99
N ALA A 25 -37.38 19.18 -18.50
CA ALA A 25 -37.16 17.74 -18.39
C ALA A 25 -35.87 17.30 -19.09
N ALA A 26 -35.57 17.83 -20.28
CA ALA A 26 -34.35 17.52 -21.02
C ALA A 26 -33.09 18.03 -20.30
N ALA A 27 -33.10 19.30 -19.83
CA ALA A 27 -31.99 19.87 -19.06
C ALA A 27 -31.76 19.12 -17.74
N GLY A 28 -32.86 18.72 -17.08
CA GLY A 28 -32.81 17.92 -15.88
C GLY A 28 -32.21 16.53 -16.12
N ALA A 29 -32.67 15.83 -17.16
CA ALA A 29 -32.15 14.52 -17.55
C ALA A 29 -30.65 14.58 -17.89
N LEU A 30 -30.21 15.59 -18.66
CA LEU A 30 -28.80 15.79 -19.00
C LEU A 30 -27.95 16.09 -17.76
N SER A 31 -28.46 16.92 -16.83
CA SER A 31 -27.76 17.24 -15.58
C SER A 31 -27.63 16.03 -14.67
N TYR A 32 -28.69 15.21 -14.57
CA TYR A 32 -28.67 13.96 -13.82
C TYR A 32 -27.70 12.95 -14.42
N ASP A 33 -27.72 12.77 -15.74
CA ASP A 33 -26.79 11.86 -16.45
C ASP A 33 -25.32 12.29 -16.26
N ALA A 34 -25.02 13.59 -16.43
CA ALA A 34 -23.67 14.11 -16.24
C ALA A 34 -23.16 13.92 -14.78
N MET A 35 -24.00 14.23 -13.79
CA MET A 35 -23.68 14.03 -12.37
C MET A 35 -23.51 12.55 -12.02
N SER A 36 -24.44 11.70 -12.50
CA SER A 36 -24.39 10.25 -12.28
C SER A 36 -23.11 9.65 -12.84
N ARG A 37 -22.72 10.00 -14.07
CA ARG A 37 -21.45 9.58 -14.68
C ARG A 37 -20.23 10.04 -13.87
N THR A 38 -20.28 11.27 -13.36
CA THR A 38 -19.18 11.84 -12.57
C THR A 38 -19.02 11.10 -11.24
N LEU A 39 -20.11 10.85 -10.52
CA LEU A 39 -20.10 10.09 -9.27
C LEU A 39 -19.65 8.64 -9.49
N ASP A 40 -20.14 7.99 -10.54
CA ASP A 40 -19.72 6.62 -10.89
C ASP A 40 -18.25 6.56 -11.25
N GLN A 41 -17.73 7.55 -12.00
CA GLN A 41 -16.31 7.61 -12.33
C GLN A 41 -15.44 7.88 -11.10
N ALA A 42 -15.85 8.80 -10.22
CA ALA A 42 -15.15 9.08 -8.98
C ALA A 42 -15.08 7.84 -8.08
N HIS A 43 -16.19 7.10 -7.96
CA HIS A 43 -16.24 5.85 -7.22
C HIS A 43 -15.32 4.78 -7.82
N ARG A 44 -15.37 4.59 -9.14
CA ARG A 44 -14.47 3.65 -9.85
C ARG A 44 -13.00 4.01 -9.68
N ASN A 45 -12.65 5.29 -9.72
CA ASN A 45 -11.27 5.74 -9.51
C ASN A 45 -10.81 5.49 -8.07
N ALA A 46 -11.67 5.74 -7.08
CA ALA A 46 -11.36 5.46 -5.67
C ALA A 46 -11.20 3.96 -5.41
N LEU A 47 -12.11 3.14 -5.96
CA LEU A 47 -12.01 1.67 -5.95
C LEU A 47 -10.70 1.21 -6.60
N GLY A 48 -10.39 1.78 -7.78
CA GLY A 48 -9.12 1.67 -8.51
C GLY A 48 -7.88 1.84 -7.64
N ALA A 49 -7.81 2.97 -6.96
CA ALA A 49 -6.69 3.35 -6.12
C ALA A 49 -6.56 2.43 -4.90
N ALA A 50 -7.66 2.13 -4.21
CA ALA A 50 -7.66 1.27 -3.04
C ALA A 50 -7.34 -0.20 -3.39
N ALA A 51 -7.81 -0.72 -4.52
CA ALA A 51 -7.42 -2.04 -5.03
C ALA A 51 -5.92 -2.11 -5.34
N LYS A 52 -5.34 -1.04 -5.91
CA LYS A 52 -3.90 -0.96 -6.17
C LYS A 52 -3.08 -0.98 -4.87
N ASP A 53 -3.53 -0.29 -3.83
CA ASP A 53 -2.90 -0.37 -2.50
C ASP A 53 -3.04 -1.79 -1.90
N GLY A 54 -4.20 -2.43 -2.04
CA GLY A 54 -4.41 -3.82 -1.65
C GLY A 54 -3.43 -4.80 -2.33
N LEU A 55 -3.22 -4.67 -3.64
CA LEU A 55 -2.22 -5.45 -4.37
C LEU A 55 -0.78 -5.17 -3.87
N SER A 56 -0.47 -3.92 -3.52
CA SER A 56 0.84 -3.57 -2.93
C SER A 56 1.06 -4.25 -1.56
N THR A 57 -0.02 -4.43 -0.79
CA THR A 57 -0.02 -5.14 0.49
C THR A 57 0.35 -6.61 0.32
N LEU A 58 -0.20 -7.26 -0.72
CA LEU A 58 0.15 -8.64 -1.04
C LEU A 58 1.62 -8.79 -1.43
N ALA A 59 2.16 -7.82 -2.18
CA ALA A 59 3.60 -7.79 -2.48
C ALA A 59 4.46 -7.68 -1.19
N ALA A 60 3.98 -6.98 -0.16
CA ALA A 60 4.64 -6.92 1.13
C ALA A 60 4.60 -8.25 1.90
N VAL A 61 3.48 -8.99 1.85
CA VAL A 61 3.39 -10.36 2.40
C VAL A 61 4.42 -11.27 1.73
N ARG A 62 4.50 -11.25 0.39
CA ARG A 62 5.51 -11.99 -0.37
C ARG A 62 6.93 -11.66 0.07
N ASN A 63 7.24 -10.38 0.25
CA ASN A 63 8.56 -9.93 0.70
C ASN A 63 8.86 -10.42 2.13
N ARG A 64 7.89 -10.44 3.04
CA ARG A 64 8.06 -11.03 4.38
C ARG A 64 8.36 -12.53 4.30
N MET A 65 7.60 -13.29 3.52
CA MET A 65 7.84 -14.73 3.33
C MET A 65 9.24 -14.99 2.78
N LYS A 66 9.74 -14.12 1.88
CA LYS A 66 11.11 -14.17 1.36
C LYS A 66 12.17 -13.94 2.44
N VAL A 67 11.94 -13.00 3.36
CA VAL A 67 12.87 -12.76 4.47
C VAL A 67 12.86 -13.94 5.44
N TYR A 68 11.68 -14.44 5.82
CA TYR A 68 11.56 -15.59 6.71
C TYR A 68 12.22 -16.84 6.11
N SER A 69 12.04 -17.07 4.81
CA SER A 69 12.64 -18.22 4.13
C SER A 69 14.16 -18.09 3.98
N ASP A 70 14.69 -16.89 3.73
CA ASP A 70 16.15 -16.68 3.67
C ASP A 70 16.79 -16.93 5.03
N VAL A 71 16.22 -16.37 6.10
CA VAL A 71 16.71 -16.55 7.48
C VAL A 71 16.68 -18.04 7.86
N MET A 72 15.57 -18.72 7.61
CA MET A 72 15.44 -20.14 7.95
C MET A 72 16.34 -21.04 7.11
N SER A 73 16.61 -20.68 5.84
CA SER A 73 17.52 -21.45 4.97
C SER A 73 18.96 -21.46 5.46
N ARG A 74 19.34 -20.47 6.28
CA ARG A 74 20.67 -20.31 6.87
C ARG A 74 20.70 -20.62 8.36
N HIS A 75 19.57 -21.03 8.95
CA HIS A 75 19.49 -21.32 10.37
C HIS A 75 20.37 -22.53 10.71
N PRO A 76 21.39 -22.43 11.60
CA PRO A 76 22.40 -23.47 11.78
C PRO A 76 21.82 -24.84 12.15
N GLU A 77 20.84 -24.88 13.06
CA GLU A 77 20.18 -26.14 13.44
C GLU A 77 19.34 -26.72 12.29
N MET A 78 18.77 -25.87 11.42
CA MET A 78 17.99 -26.32 10.27
C MET A 78 18.92 -26.95 9.22
N VAL A 79 20.02 -26.26 8.89
CA VAL A 79 21.03 -26.76 7.96
C VAL A 79 21.61 -28.09 8.45
N ALA A 80 21.98 -28.17 9.73
CA ALA A 80 22.52 -29.39 10.33
C ALA A 80 21.50 -30.55 10.34
N ALA A 81 20.23 -30.27 10.62
CA ALA A 81 19.19 -31.28 10.63
C ALA A 81 18.88 -31.83 9.22
N VAL A 82 18.91 -30.96 8.20
CA VAL A 82 18.74 -31.37 6.79
C VAL A 82 19.92 -32.18 6.28
N ASP A 83 21.15 -31.78 6.61
CA ASP A 83 22.37 -32.49 6.22
C ASP A 83 22.41 -33.92 6.80
N LYS A 84 22.19 -34.03 8.12
CA LYS A 84 22.17 -35.33 8.82
C LYS A 84 20.95 -36.17 8.49
N ARG A 85 19.90 -35.58 7.89
CA ARG A 85 18.59 -36.17 7.66
C ARG A 85 17.99 -36.83 8.91
N ASP A 86 18.25 -36.25 10.09
CA ASP A 86 17.74 -36.75 11.37
C ASP A 86 16.27 -36.34 11.53
N PRO A 87 15.31 -37.30 11.53
CA PRO A 87 13.89 -36.97 11.59
C PRO A 87 13.48 -36.29 12.89
N GLY A 88 14.12 -36.62 14.01
CA GLY A 88 13.81 -36.05 15.32
C GLY A 88 14.30 -34.61 15.44
N GLN A 89 15.52 -34.33 14.97
CA GLN A 89 16.04 -32.96 14.93
C GLN A 89 15.28 -32.08 13.95
N LEU A 90 14.96 -32.61 12.76
CA LEU A 90 14.16 -31.90 11.75
C LEU A 90 12.80 -31.50 12.29
N GLU A 91 12.09 -32.42 12.94
CA GLU A 91 10.80 -32.11 13.56
C GLU A 91 10.93 -31.07 14.67
N ALA A 92 11.89 -31.25 15.58
CA ALA A 92 12.11 -30.35 16.71
C ALA A 92 12.38 -28.91 16.24
N VAL A 93 13.33 -28.70 15.34
CA VAL A 93 13.66 -27.35 14.83
C VAL A 93 12.49 -26.78 14.02
N THR A 94 11.93 -27.56 13.10
CA THR A 94 10.92 -27.06 12.16
C THR A 94 9.62 -26.67 12.85
N VAL A 95 9.15 -27.46 13.82
CA VAL A 95 7.93 -27.17 14.57
C VAL A 95 8.15 -26.00 15.52
N ARG A 96 9.30 -25.95 16.21
CA ARG A 96 9.65 -24.85 17.13
C ARG A 96 9.69 -23.52 16.40
N GLU A 97 10.47 -23.43 15.31
CA GLU A 97 10.62 -22.20 14.55
C GLU A 97 9.32 -21.77 13.88
N PHE A 98 8.55 -22.71 13.30
CA PHE A 98 7.23 -22.40 12.74
C PHE A 98 6.30 -21.80 13.80
N LYS A 99 6.21 -22.41 14.99
CA LYS A 99 5.34 -21.92 16.06
C LYS A 99 5.75 -20.53 16.55
N ALA A 100 7.06 -20.28 16.70
CA ALA A 100 7.59 -18.99 17.10
C ALA A 100 7.29 -17.89 16.06
N MET A 101 7.55 -18.18 14.78
CA MET A 101 7.27 -17.23 13.70
C MET A 101 5.76 -17.00 13.51
N HIS A 102 4.93 -18.05 13.54
CA HIS A 102 3.48 -17.92 13.40
C HIS A 102 2.83 -17.13 14.55
N ALA A 103 3.39 -17.21 15.77
CA ALA A 103 2.93 -16.42 16.91
C ALA A 103 3.21 -14.91 16.72
N LEU A 104 4.30 -14.56 16.03
CA LEU A 104 4.66 -13.17 15.72
C LEU A 104 3.96 -12.66 14.45
N ASP A 105 3.80 -13.53 13.46
CA ASP A 105 3.16 -13.23 12.19
C ASP A 105 2.16 -14.34 11.82
N PRO A 106 0.88 -14.18 12.22
CA PRO A 106 -0.16 -15.15 11.93
C PRO A 106 -0.43 -15.36 10.43
N SER A 107 0.06 -14.47 9.56
CA SER A 107 -0.05 -14.64 8.10
C SER A 107 0.84 -15.79 7.60
N LEU A 108 1.91 -16.15 8.32
CA LEU A 108 2.72 -17.32 7.99
C LEU A 108 1.94 -18.60 8.25
N ALA A 109 1.50 -19.28 7.21
CA ALA A 109 0.59 -20.41 7.36
C ALA A 109 1.24 -21.77 7.08
N SER A 110 2.38 -21.80 6.38
CA SER A 110 3.08 -23.03 6.08
C SER A 110 4.60 -22.86 6.14
N LEU A 111 5.25 -23.94 6.58
CA LEU A 111 6.70 -24.16 6.50
C LEU A 111 6.90 -25.61 6.07
N GLU A 112 7.62 -25.82 4.97
CA GLU A 112 8.00 -27.13 4.41
C GLU A 112 9.50 -27.17 4.15
N VAL A 113 10.14 -28.30 4.46
CA VAL A 113 11.56 -28.54 4.20
C VAL A 113 11.70 -29.77 3.32
N THR A 114 12.48 -29.67 2.24
CA THR A 114 12.74 -30.78 1.30
C THR A 114 14.20 -31.21 1.32
N ASP A 115 14.46 -32.42 0.84
CA ASP A 115 15.80 -32.85 0.48
C ASP A 115 16.23 -32.29 -0.89
N SER A 116 17.45 -32.63 -1.32
CA SER A 116 18.03 -32.24 -2.61
C SER A 116 17.32 -32.84 -3.84
N LYS A 117 16.37 -33.76 -3.65
CA LYS A 117 15.50 -34.30 -4.70
C LYS A 117 14.13 -33.63 -4.71
N GLY A 118 13.84 -32.72 -3.77
CA GLY A 118 12.54 -32.07 -3.63
C GLY A 118 11.50 -32.90 -2.87
N ILE A 119 11.92 -33.95 -2.16
CA ILE A 119 11.03 -34.77 -1.32
C ILE A 119 10.90 -34.10 0.05
N ILE A 120 9.66 -33.93 0.55
CA ILE A 120 9.42 -33.30 1.85
C ILE A 120 9.99 -34.16 2.98
N LEU A 121 10.97 -33.59 3.69
CA LEU A 121 11.56 -34.13 4.91
C LEU A 121 10.69 -33.82 6.14
N GLN A 122 10.21 -32.58 6.24
CA GLN A 122 9.44 -32.11 7.40
C GLN A 122 8.51 -30.94 7.07
N ARG A 123 7.42 -30.81 7.83
CA ARG A 123 6.50 -29.66 7.81
C ARG A 123 6.37 -29.07 9.21
N GLY A 124 6.36 -27.75 9.32
CA GLY A 124 6.12 -27.06 10.61
C GLY A 124 4.65 -27.05 11.01
N HIS A 125 3.79 -26.79 10.02
CA HIS A 125 2.34 -26.67 10.17
C HIS A 125 1.60 -28.01 10.26
N ASN A 126 2.20 -29.11 9.80
CA ASN A 126 1.60 -30.45 9.85
C ASN A 126 2.67 -31.55 9.94
N PRO A 127 3.29 -31.75 11.12
CA PRO A 127 4.47 -32.60 11.26
C PRO A 127 4.23 -34.09 10.95
N ALA A 128 2.98 -34.54 10.97
CA ALA A 128 2.61 -35.92 10.67
C ALA A 128 2.72 -36.31 9.18
N LYS A 129 2.87 -35.35 8.26
CA LYS A 129 2.96 -35.61 6.82
C LYS A 129 4.37 -35.37 6.27
N ARG A 130 4.96 -36.39 5.65
CA ARG A 130 6.30 -36.39 5.04
C ARG A 130 6.31 -37.23 3.75
N GLY A 131 7.32 -37.06 2.91
CA GLY A 131 7.57 -37.92 1.74
C GLY A 131 6.92 -37.47 0.43
N ASP A 132 6.14 -36.39 0.43
CA ASP A 132 5.56 -35.85 -0.80
C ASP A 132 6.67 -35.33 -1.75
N ASP A 133 6.57 -35.66 -3.04
CA ASP A 133 7.46 -35.11 -4.07
C ASP A 133 6.97 -33.73 -4.54
N LYS A 134 7.82 -32.72 -4.36
CA LYS A 134 7.59 -31.34 -4.81
C LYS A 134 8.54 -30.89 -5.92
N SER A 135 9.40 -31.77 -6.44
CA SER A 135 10.39 -31.46 -7.49
C SER A 135 9.76 -30.91 -8.78
N ALA A 136 8.51 -31.28 -9.04
CA ALA A 136 7.74 -30.79 -10.18
C ALA A 136 7.38 -29.29 -10.08
N GLN A 137 7.32 -28.71 -8.88
CA GLN A 137 6.95 -27.30 -8.69
C GLN A 137 8.06 -26.37 -9.19
N PRO A 138 7.76 -25.35 -10.03
CA PRO A 138 8.78 -24.46 -10.60
C PRO A 138 9.65 -23.77 -9.54
N GLN A 139 9.02 -23.30 -8.46
CA GLN A 139 9.71 -22.65 -7.35
C GLN A 139 10.68 -23.57 -6.59
N VAL A 140 10.29 -24.83 -6.35
CA VAL A 140 11.16 -25.82 -5.71
C VAL A 140 12.30 -26.21 -6.64
N ARG A 141 12.02 -26.40 -7.93
CA ARG A 141 13.04 -26.69 -8.95
C ARG A 141 14.06 -25.56 -9.08
N SER A 142 13.60 -24.31 -9.09
CA SER A 142 14.46 -23.13 -9.13
C SER A 142 15.37 -23.08 -7.90
N ALA A 143 14.81 -23.31 -6.70
CA ALA A 143 15.56 -23.34 -5.47
C ALA A 143 16.57 -24.50 -5.43
N LEU A 144 16.22 -25.70 -5.89
CA LEU A 144 17.15 -26.82 -6.02
C LEU A 144 18.30 -26.52 -6.99
N ALA A 145 18.05 -25.70 -8.03
CA ALA A 145 19.08 -25.17 -8.92
C ALA A 145 19.89 -23.99 -8.32
N GLY A 146 19.67 -23.67 -7.04
CA GLY A 146 20.36 -22.63 -6.30
C GLY A 146 19.75 -21.23 -6.41
N LYS A 147 18.62 -21.05 -7.10
CA LYS A 147 17.98 -19.74 -7.26
C LYS A 147 16.73 -19.63 -6.42
N ALA A 148 16.73 -18.69 -5.47
CA ALA A 148 15.54 -18.31 -4.71
C ALA A 148 14.35 -18.07 -5.66
N ALA A 149 13.19 -18.59 -5.30
CA ALA A 149 11.96 -18.41 -6.05
C ALA A 149 10.81 -18.15 -5.10
N GLY A 150 9.74 -17.59 -5.63
CA GLY A 150 8.51 -17.37 -4.88
C GLY A 150 7.46 -16.81 -5.81
N GLY A 151 6.22 -16.97 -5.40
CA GLY A 151 5.06 -16.62 -6.19
C GLY A 151 3.80 -17.24 -5.64
N LEU A 152 2.70 -16.89 -6.28
CA LEU A 152 1.41 -17.48 -6.02
C LEU A 152 1.41 -18.94 -6.44
N THR A 153 0.99 -19.84 -5.55
CA THR A 153 0.62 -21.20 -5.92
C THR A 153 -0.84 -21.46 -5.61
N VAL A 154 -1.50 -22.22 -6.48
CA VAL A 154 -2.88 -22.65 -6.32
C VAL A 154 -2.93 -24.16 -6.44
N SER A 155 -3.27 -24.84 -5.35
CA SER A 155 -3.31 -26.29 -5.29
C SER A 155 -4.23 -26.88 -6.38
N PRO A 156 -3.71 -27.72 -7.30
CA PRO A 156 -4.53 -28.39 -8.31
C PRO A 156 -5.59 -29.32 -7.72
N THR A 157 -5.44 -29.74 -6.47
CA THR A 157 -6.39 -30.62 -5.77
C THR A 157 -7.34 -29.83 -4.87
N SER A 158 -6.81 -29.11 -3.87
CA SER A 158 -7.64 -28.40 -2.88
C SER A 158 -8.18 -27.05 -3.38
N GLY A 159 -7.52 -26.43 -4.37
CA GLY A 159 -7.83 -25.07 -4.79
C GLY A 159 -7.31 -24.00 -3.84
N GLU A 160 -6.68 -24.37 -2.73
CA GLU A 160 -6.07 -23.43 -1.79
C GLU A 160 -4.95 -22.64 -2.48
N ALA A 161 -5.02 -21.32 -2.34
CA ALA A 161 -4.02 -20.41 -2.84
C ALA A 161 -3.07 -19.99 -1.70
N ALA A 162 -1.78 -19.94 -1.98
CA ALA A 162 -0.76 -19.44 -1.07
C ALA A 162 0.25 -18.57 -1.81
N GLU A 163 0.71 -17.51 -1.14
CA GLU A 163 1.91 -16.79 -1.58
C GLU A 163 3.12 -17.45 -0.94
N ASP A 164 3.95 -18.10 -1.75
CA ASP A 164 5.06 -18.91 -1.30
C ASP A 164 6.41 -18.25 -1.58
N SER A 165 7.39 -18.53 -0.71
CA SER A 165 8.80 -18.29 -0.98
C SER A 165 9.63 -19.52 -0.67
N VAL A 166 10.45 -19.92 -1.63
CA VAL A 166 11.32 -21.08 -1.56
C VAL A 166 12.79 -20.66 -1.68
N MET A 167 13.59 -21.05 -0.69
CA MET A 167 15.02 -20.78 -0.61
C MET A 167 15.83 -22.08 -0.63
N PRO A 168 17.02 -22.10 -1.25
CA PRO A 168 17.90 -23.26 -1.19
C PRO A 168 18.60 -23.33 0.16
N ILE A 169 18.60 -24.50 0.78
CA ILE A 169 19.41 -24.78 1.97
C ILE A 169 20.77 -25.25 1.49
N ARG A 170 21.85 -24.61 1.97
CA ARG A 170 23.21 -24.86 1.53
C ARG A 170 24.11 -25.38 2.64
N GLN A 171 25.05 -26.22 2.26
CA GLN A 171 26.21 -26.57 3.04
C GLN A 171 27.45 -26.46 2.13
N GLY A 172 28.31 -25.47 2.42
CA GLY A 172 29.31 -25.03 1.46
C GLY A 172 28.65 -24.56 0.16
N ASP A 173 29.18 -25.03 -0.98
CA ASP A 173 28.66 -24.72 -2.32
C ASP A 173 27.49 -25.62 -2.75
N SER A 174 27.16 -26.66 -1.99
CA SER A 174 26.14 -27.65 -2.34
C SER A 174 24.77 -27.28 -1.80
N VAL A 175 23.74 -27.39 -2.65
CA VAL A 175 22.33 -27.33 -2.24
C VAL A 175 21.90 -28.69 -1.71
N ILE A 176 21.64 -28.77 -0.40
CA ILE A 176 21.27 -30.02 0.29
C ILE A 176 19.76 -30.20 0.45
N GLY A 177 18.98 -29.15 0.18
CA GLY A 177 17.53 -29.15 0.29
C GLY A 177 16.92 -27.80 -0.04
N THR A 178 15.62 -27.66 0.20
CA THR A 178 14.92 -26.37 0.09
C THR A 178 14.08 -26.12 1.33
N ILE A 179 13.87 -24.85 1.66
CA ILE A 179 12.87 -24.43 2.64
C ILE A 179 11.84 -23.56 1.94
N LYS A 180 10.58 -23.88 2.18
CA LYS A 180 9.42 -23.16 1.66
C LYS A 180 8.63 -22.61 2.82
N LEU A 181 8.37 -21.31 2.81
CA LEU A 181 7.40 -20.67 3.69
C LEU A 181 6.32 -20.02 2.86
N GLY A 182 5.08 -20.07 3.34
CA GLY A 182 3.94 -19.57 2.59
C GLY A 182 2.83 -19.01 3.46
N SER A 183 2.09 -18.07 2.90
CA SER A 183 0.91 -17.44 3.50
C SER A 183 -0.33 -17.78 2.70
N TYR A 184 -1.37 -18.35 3.34
CA TYR A 184 -2.60 -18.72 2.65
C TYR A 184 -3.51 -17.51 2.41
N PHE A 185 -4.18 -17.51 1.26
CA PHE A 185 -5.25 -16.55 0.96
C PHE A 185 -6.58 -17.03 1.59
N ASN A 186 -6.70 -16.85 2.90
CA ASN A 186 -7.86 -17.25 3.71
C ASN A 186 -8.64 -16.04 4.25
N GLU A 187 -9.65 -16.28 5.09
CA GLU A 187 -10.49 -15.22 5.68
C GLU A 187 -9.69 -14.23 6.55
N ALA A 188 -8.59 -14.68 7.17
CA ALA A 188 -7.72 -13.81 7.96
C ALA A 188 -6.97 -12.81 7.06
N THR A 189 -6.37 -13.30 5.97
CA THR A 189 -5.71 -12.46 4.96
C THR A 189 -6.70 -11.51 4.29
N ALA A 190 -7.92 -11.97 4.00
CA ALA A 190 -9.00 -11.13 3.48
C ALA A 190 -9.36 -10.00 4.48
N SER A 191 -9.42 -10.32 5.78
CA SER A 191 -9.69 -9.35 6.84
C SER A 191 -8.58 -8.32 7.02
N GLU A 192 -7.30 -8.74 6.93
CA GLU A 192 -6.14 -7.84 6.96
C GLU A 192 -6.20 -6.84 5.79
N LEU A 193 -6.48 -7.33 4.57
CA LEU A 193 -6.64 -6.48 3.39
C LEU A 193 -7.82 -5.52 3.54
N LYS A 194 -8.94 -5.95 4.13
CA LYS A 194 -10.08 -5.06 4.42
C LYS A 194 -9.73 -3.98 5.43
N GLN A 195 -9.02 -4.30 6.50
CA GLN A 195 -8.59 -3.31 7.49
C GLN A 195 -7.68 -2.25 6.88
N ARG A 196 -6.83 -2.64 5.93
CA ARG A 196 -5.90 -1.72 5.27
C ARG A 196 -6.54 -0.89 4.16
N THR A 197 -7.35 -1.51 3.31
CA THR A 197 -7.91 -0.86 2.11
C THR A 197 -9.28 -0.23 2.34
N GLY A 198 -9.99 -0.63 3.40
CA GLY A 198 -11.40 -0.30 3.62
C GLY A 198 -12.37 -1.04 2.70
N LEU A 199 -11.87 -1.95 1.85
CA LEU A 199 -12.67 -2.68 0.87
C LEU A 199 -12.98 -4.09 1.36
N ASP A 200 -14.16 -4.60 1.01
CA ASP A 200 -14.45 -6.02 1.15
C ASP A 200 -13.64 -6.84 0.13
N ILE A 201 -13.21 -8.04 0.52
CA ILE A 201 -12.26 -8.84 -0.26
C ILE A 201 -12.87 -10.21 -0.52
N VAL A 202 -12.76 -10.66 -1.77
CA VAL A 202 -13.19 -11.99 -2.19
C VAL A 202 -12.08 -12.64 -3.01
N PHE A 203 -11.58 -13.78 -2.55
CA PHE A 203 -10.63 -14.60 -3.29
C PHE A 203 -11.38 -15.67 -4.06
N VAL A 204 -11.03 -15.84 -5.34
CA VAL A 204 -11.64 -16.81 -6.25
C VAL A 204 -10.54 -17.65 -6.89
N THR A 205 -10.66 -18.97 -6.72
CA THR A 205 -9.77 -19.98 -7.29
C THR A 205 -10.60 -20.98 -8.05
N LYS A 206 -10.21 -21.35 -9.28
CA LYS A 206 -10.97 -22.30 -10.11
C LYS A 206 -12.47 -21.93 -10.27
N GLY A 207 -12.76 -20.64 -10.35
CA GLY A 207 -14.13 -20.12 -10.48
C GLY A 207 -15.00 -20.28 -9.22
N LYS A 208 -14.44 -20.70 -8.08
CA LYS A 208 -15.14 -20.80 -6.79
C LYS A 208 -14.52 -19.83 -5.79
N ILE A 209 -15.34 -19.33 -4.87
CA ILE A 209 -14.87 -18.47 -3.77
C ILE A 209 -14.04 -19.33 -2.82
N ALA A 210 -12.78 -18.94 -2.65
CA ALA A 210 -11.85 -19.55 -1.69
C ALA A 210 -12.06 -18.97 -0.29
N ALA A 211 -12.14 -17.63 -0.19
CA ALA A 211 -12.42 -16.92 1.06
C ALA A 211 -13.05 -15.55 0.77
N SER A 212 -13.75 -14.99 1.76
CA SER A 212 -14.47 -13.72 1.62
C SER A 212 -14.64 -13.01 2.96
N THR A 213 -14.61 -11.67 2.96
CA THR A 213 -14.93 -10.85 4.14
C THR A 213 -16.43 -10.74 4.43
N PHE A 214 -17.29 -11.17 3.50
CA PHE A 214 -18.74 -11.18 3.69
C PHE A 214 -19.23 -12.37 4.54
N GLY A 215 -18.33 -13.25 4.97
CA GLY A 215 -18.68 -14.47 5.71
C GLY A 215 -19.30 -15.55 4.81
N LYS A 216 -19.64 -16.71 5.40
CA LYS A 216 -20.19 -17.86 4.66
C LYS A 216 -21.69 -17.72 4.33
N ASP A 217 -22.39 -16.86 5.04
CA ASP A 217 -23.85 -16.70 4.94
C ASP A 217 -24.28 -15.71 3.84
N VAL A 218 -23.34 -14.93 3.28
CA VAL A 218 -23.61 -14.01 2.18
C VAL A 218 -23.10 -14.63 0.88
N PRO A 219 -24.00 -15.14 0.01
CA PRO A 219 -23.60 -15.70 -1.27
C PRO A 219 -23.07 -14.60 -2.17
N VAL A 220 -21.75 -14.56 -2.36
CA VAL A 220 -21.12 -13.66 -3.32
C VAL A 220 -21.19 -14.30 -4.70
N ALA A 221 -21.88 -13.67 -5.64
CA ALA A 221 -21.92 -14.09 -7.03
C ALA A 221 -21.19 -13.07 -7.90
N LEU A 222 -19.93 -13.35 -8.25
CA LEU A 222 -19.19 -12.53 -9.19
C LEU A 222 -19.60 -12.86 -10.64
N PRO A 223 -19.76 -11.87 -11.53
CA PRO A 223 -20.16 -12.12 -12.91
C PRO A 223 -19.15 -13.02 -13.65
N PRO A 224 -19.57 -14.18 -14.20
CA PRO A 224 -18.65 -15.13 -14.84
C PRO A 224 -17.83 -14.52 -15.98
N GLN A 225 -18.45 -13.65 -16.78
CA GLN A 225 -17.79 -12.94 -17.88
C GLN A 225 -16.69 -12.00 -17.40
N ALA A 226 -16.88 -11.39 -16.21
CA ALA A 226 -15.92 -10.46 -15.65
C ALA A 226 -14.71 -11.21 -15.05
N ILE A 227 -14.93 -12.37 -14.44
CA ILE A 227 -13.85 -13.29 -14.03
C ILE A 227 -13.04 -13.71 -15.27
N GLN A 228 -13.72 -14.15 -16.33
CA GLN A 228 -13.06 -14.60 -17.55
C GLN A 228 -12.27 -13.49 -18.24
N SER A 229 -12.80 -12.27 -18.24
CA SER A 229 -12.12 -11.09 -18.79
C SER A 229 -10.93 -10.65 -17.93
N SER A 230 -11.01 -10.81 -16.61
CA SER A 230 -9.90 -10.55 -15.69
C SER A 230 -8.74 -11.55 -15.92
N ILE A 231 -9.08 -12.83 -16.18
CA ILE A 231 -8.10 -13.86 -16.55
C ILE A 231 -7.36 -13.50 -17.84
N ALA A 232 -8.00 -12.78 -18.77
CA ALA A 232 -7.38 -12.31 -20.00
C ALA A 232 -6.37 -11.14 -19.81
N GLY A 233 -6.15 -10.67 -18.56
CA GLY A 233 -5.00 -9.85 -18.18
C GLY A 233 -5.27 -8.36 -17.94
N ALA A 234 -6.52 -7.90 -18.04
CA ALA A 234 -6.89 -6.52 -17.71
C ALA A 234 -7.70 -6.46 -16.41
N PRO A 235 -7.47 -5.48 -15.51
CA PRO A 235 -8.36 -5.25 -14.38
C PRO A 235 -9.79 -4.98 -14.86
N VAL A 236 -10.76 -5.73 -14.34
CA VAL A 236 -12.16 -5.60 -14.73
C VAL A 236 -12.96 -5.02 -13.57
N VAL A 237 -13.71 -3.96 -13.82
CA VAL A 237 -14.69 -3.45 -12.87
C VAL A 237 -16.06 -3.99 -13.25
N ALA A 238 -16.76 -4.58 -12.29
CA ALA A 238 -18.12 -5.04 -12.47
C ALA A 238 -19.02 -4.55 -11.33
N ASP A 239 -20.27 -4.24 -11.67
CA ASP A 239 -21.30 -3.93 -10.69
C ASP A 239 -22.00 -5.23 -10.27
N LEU A 240 -22.31 -5.33 -8.98
CA LEU A 240 -22.95 -6.49 -8.37
C LEU A 240 -23.95 -6.05 -7.31
N THR A 241 -24.92 -6.93 -7.05
CA THR A 241 -25.88 -6.76 -5.97
C THR A 241 -25.67 -7.89 -4.97
N LEU A 242 -25.37 -7.55 -3.71
CA LEU A 242 -25.20 -8.51 -2.61
C LEU A 242 -26.17 -8.14 -1.50
N ALA A 243 -27.01 -9.09 -1.09
CA ALA A 243 -28.03 -8.88 -0.05
C ALA A 243 -28.84 -7.58 -0.26
N ASP A 244 -29.38 -7.40 -1.48
CA ASP A 244 -30.17 -6.24 -1.92
C ASP A 244 -29.44 -4.88 -1.87
N MET A 245 -28.12 -4.89 -1.70
CA MET A 245 -27.29 -3.69 -1.68
C MET A 245 -26.40 -3.62 -2.92
N PRO A 246 -26.25 -2.45 -3.56
CA PRO A 246 -25.40 -2.28 -4.73
C PRO A 246 -23.93 -2.15 -4.34
N TYR A 247 -23.07 -2.87 -5.04
CA TYR A 247 -21.61 -2.86 -4.90
C TYR A 247 -20.93 -2.73 -6.27
N SER A 248 -19.69 -2.26 -6.26
CA SER A 248 -18.78 -2.39 -7.39
C SER A 248 -17.58 -3.23 -6.95
N ALA A 249 -17.17 -4.17 -7.79
CA ALA A 249 -15.97 -4.97 -7.58
C ALA A 249 -14.95 -4.69 -8.66
N GLN A 250 -13.72 -4.45 -8.24
CA GLN A 250 -12.58 -4.49 -9.12
C GLN A 250 -11.89 -5.84 -8.98
N MET A 251 -11.87 -6.59 -10.08
CA MET A 251 -11.27 -7.90 -10.17
C MET A 251 -9.89 -7.81 -10.82
N VAL A 252 -8.93 -8.48 -10.19
CA VAL A 252 -7.57 -8.62 -10.68
C VAL A 252 -7.17 -10.08 -10.57
N THR A 253 -6.73 -10.67 -11.68
CA THR A 253 -6.23 -12.05 -11.70
C THR A 253 -4.71 -12.05 -11.54
N LEU A 254 -4.24 -12.75 -10.53
CA LEU A 254 -2.84 -13.05 -10.29
C LEU A 254 -2.50 -14.39 -10.96
N ALA A 255 -1.44 -14.38 -11.76
CA ALA A 255 -0.89 -15.60 -12.34
C ALA A 255 -0.31 -16.49 -11.23
N SER A 256 -0.57 -17.79 -11.32
CA SER A 256 -0.02 -18.79 -10.41
C SER A 256 1.15 -19.52 -11.08
N ASP A 257 2.18 -19.83 -10.31
CA ASP A 257 3.30 -20.67 -10.75
C ASP A 257 2.92 -22.16 -10.78
N VAL A 258 1.87 -22.55 -10.04
CA VAL A 258 1.35 -23.92 -9.98
C VAL A 258 -0.17 -23.89 -9.99
N GLY A 259 -0.80 -24.53 -10.95
CA GLY A 259 -2.26 -24.55 -11.10
C GLY A 259 -2.82 -23.28 -11.74
N ASP A 260 -4.15 -23.14 -11.73
CA ASP A 260 -4.83 -21.97 -12.29
C ASP A 260 -4.57 -20.72 -11.44
N GLY A 261 -4.51 -19.54 -12.06
CA GLY A 261 -4.39 -18.27 -11.34
C GLY A 261 -5.52 -18.02 -10.34
N MET A 262 -5.29 -17.07 -9.43
CA MET A 262 -6.29 -16.62 -8.46
C MET A 262 -6.84 -15.26 -8.87
N THR A 263 -8.15 -15.08 -8.80
CA THR A 263 -8.79 -13.77 -8.96
C THR A 263 -9.09 -13.18 -7.59
N ILE A 264 -8.72 -11.92 -7.40
CA ILE A 264 -9.03 -11.14 -6.21
C ILE A 264 -10.05 -10.08 -6.63
N ALA A 265 -11.19 -10.05 -5.95
CA ALA A 265 -12.19 -8.99 -6.10
C ALA A 265 -12.13 -8.07 -4.89
N PHE A 266 -11.82 -6.79 -5.14
CA PHE A 266 -11.91 -5.70 -4.20
C PHE A 266 -13.29 -5.06 -4.34
N VAL A 267 -14.10 -5.07 -3.29
CA VAL A 267 -15.53 -4.76 -3.34
C VAL A 267 -15.82 -3.55 -2.47
N SER A 268 -16.46 -2.53 -3.05
CA SER A 268 -16.93 -1.34 -2.33
C SER A 268 -18.43 -1.21 -2.44
N SER A 269 -19.08 -0.76 -1.36
CA SER A 269 -20.50 -0.40 -1.40
C SER A 269 -20.72 0.84 -2.26
N ARG A 270 -21.80 0.84 -3.04
CA ARG A 270 -22.29 2.02 -3.79
C ARG A 270 -23.44 2.73 -3.07
N LYS A 271 -23.75 2.36 -1.82
CA LYS A 271 -24.85 2.95 -1.06
C LYS A 271 -24.78 4.48 -1.04
N ASP A 272 -23.60 5.04 -0.78
CA ASP A 272 -23.40 6.48 -0.69
C ASP A 272 -23.48 7.16 -2.05
N VAL A 273 -23.04 6.46 -3.11
CA VAL A 273 -23.16 6.94 -4.50
C VAL A 273 -24.63 7.01 -4.92
N GLU A 274 -25.41 5.97 -4.64
CA GLU A 274 -26.84 5.95 -4.95
C GLU A 274 -27.65 6.92 -4.07
N ALA A 275 -27.29 7.07 -2.80
CA ALA A 275 -27.88 8.09 -1.94
C ALA A 275 -27.59 9.52 -2.45
N ALA A 276 -26.37 9.78 -2.93
CA ALA A 276 -26.01 11.07 -3.54
C ALA A 276 -26.79 11.32 -4.85
N LYS A 277 -26.95 10.31 -5.70
CA LYS A 277 -27.79 10.40 -6.91
C LYS A 277 -29.25 10.69 -6.57
N GLN A 278 -29.81 10.00 -5.58
CA GLN A 278 -31.19 10.24 -5.11
C GLN A 278 -31.37 11.64 -4.53
N ALA A 279 -30.44 12.10 -3.67
CA ALA A 279 -30.47 13.45 -3.12
C ALA A 279 -30.40 14.51 -4.22
N PHE A 280 -29.55 14.30 -5.23
CA PHE A 280 -29.46 15.19 -6.39
C PHE A 280 -30.77 15.19 -7.21
N ALA A 281 -31.34 14.02 -7.49
CA ALA A 281 -32.62 13.88 -8.18
C ALA A 281 -33.75 14.62 -7.44
N TRP A 282 -33.82 14.48 -6.11
CA TRP A 282 -34.78 15.21 -5.27
C TRP A 282 -34.56 16.72 -5.27
N SER A 283 -33.31 17.17 -5.28
CA SER A 283 -33.03 18.60 -5.42
C SER A 283 -33.50 19.15 -6.79
N LEU A 284 -33.39 18.33 -7.85
CA LEU A 284 -33.74 18.71 -9.20
C LEU A 284 -35.26 18.72 -9.41
N THR A 285 -35.98 17.73 -8.87
CA THR A 285 -37.45 17.70 -8.90
C THR A 285 -38.04 18.88 -8.13
N LEU A 286 -37.51 19.21 -6.95
CA LEU A 286 -37.96 20.36 -6.17
C LEU A 286 -37.77 21.68 -6.92
N LYS A 287 -36.58 21.92 -7.50
CA LYS A 287 -36.30 23.11 -8.32
C LYS A 287 -37.20 23.20 -9.55
N SER A 288 -37.45 22.08 -10.21
CA SER A 288 -38.34 21.99 -11.38
C SER A 288 -39.80 22.30 -11.00
N LEU A 289 -40.26 21.81 -9.85
CA LEU A 289 -41.60 22.08 -9.33
C LEU A 289 -41.78 23.57 -8.99
N VAL A 290 -40.79 24.18 -8.34
CA VAL A 290 -40.81 25.63 -8.04
C VAL A 290 -40.84 26.46 -9.32
N ALA A 291 -40.03 26.11 -10.33
CA ALA A 291 -40.05 26.79 -11.63
C ALA A 291 -41.41 26.66 -12.33
N LEU A 292 -42.04 25.48 -12.29
CA LEU A 292 -43.36 25.22 -12.86
C LEU A 292 -44.46 26.07 -12.19
N VAL A 293 -44.43 26.17 -10.86
CA VAL A 293 -45.39 26.96 -10.06
C VAL A 293 -45.28 28.45 -10.34
N ILE A 294 -44.09 28.95 -10.71
CA ILE A 294 -43.90 30.37 -11.05
C ILE A 294 -44.27 30.65 -12.51
N ILE A 295 -43.93 29.77 -13.44
CA ILE A 295 -44.02 30.05 -14.88
C ILE A 295 -45.42 29.78 -15.46
N LEU A 296 -46.13 28.74 -14.99
CA LEU A 296 -47.48 28.43 -15.48
C LEU A 296 -48.51 29.55 -15.18
N PRO A 297 -48.56 30.15 -13.98
CA PRO A 297 -49.47 31.26 -13.70
C PRO A 297 -49.13 32.49 -14.54
N VAL A 298 -47.85 32.80 -14.73
CA VAL A 298 -47.40 33.95 -15.52
C VAL A 298 -47.76 33.77 -17.00
N ALA A 299 -47.52 32.59 -17.58
CA ALA A 299 -47.88 32.28 -18.95
C ALA A 299 -49.41 32.24 -19.17
N PHE A 300 -50.17 31.71 -18.21
CA PHE A 300 -51.64 31.70 -18.25
C PHE A 300 -52.21 33.12 -18.18
N LEU A 301 -51.66 33.98 -17.32
CA LEU A 301 -52.09 35.37 -17.17
C LEU A 301 -51.87 36.15 -18.49
N LEU A 302 -50.69 36.01 -19.10
CA LEU A 302 -50.35 36.66 -20.37
C LEU A 302 -51.22 36.15 -21.54
N ALA A 303 -51.51 34.84 -21.59
CA ALA A 303 -52.38 34.26 -22.61
C ALA A 303 -53.87 34.61 -22.41
N HIS A 304 -54.33 34.79 -21.17
CA HIS A 304 -55.73 35.13 -20.89
C HIS A 304 -56.08 36.56 -21.34
N LEU A 305 -55.16 37.50 -21.15
CA LEU A 305 -55.31 38.90 -21.54
C LEU A 305 -55.43 39.11 -23.05
N ALA A 306 -54.63 38.42 -23.86
CA ALA A 306 -54.59 38.59 -25.33
C ALA A 306 -55.85 38.10 -26.08
N THR A 307 -56.78 37.49 -25.36
CA THR A 307 -57.65 36.45 -25.91
C THR A 307 -59.12 36.84 -25.80
N LEU A 308 -59.54 37.42 -24.69
CA LEU A 308 -60.92 37.85 -24.45
C LEU A 308 -61.44 38.93 -25.44
N GLN A 309 -60.55 39.65 -26.12
CA GLN A 309 -60.92 40.83 -26.91
C GLN A 309 -61.16 40.51 -28.40
N LEU A 310 -60.50 39.51 -28.97
CA LEU A 310 -60.69 39.09 -30.38
C LEU A 310 -62.07 38.45 -30.65
N LEU A 311 -62.72 37.90 -29.62
CA LEU A 311 -64.04 37.26 -29.74
C LEU A 311 -65.22 38.25 -29.82
N LYS A 312 -65.04 39.49 -29.35
CA LYS A 312 -66.09 40.52 -29.35
C LYS A 312 -66.23 41.24 -30.70
N LEU A 313 -65.14 41.38 -31.46
CA LEU A 313 -65.17 42.01 -32.80
C LEU A 313 -65.71 41.07 -33.90
N ALA A 314 -65.48 39.77 -33.78
CA ALA A 314 -66.02 38.78 -34.72
C ALA A 314 -67.57 38.62 -34.65
N SER A 315 -68.20 39.15 -33.60
CA SER A 315 -69.65 39.18 -33.40
C SER A 315 -70.29 40.37 -34.11
N ALA A 316 -69.72 41.57 -33.96
CA ALA A 316 -70.25 42.81 -34.53
C ALA A 316 -70.16 42.87 -36.06
N MET A 317 -69.13 42.24 -36.65
CA MET A 317 -68.97 42.16 -38.12
C MET A 317 -70.00 41.24 -38.82
N ARG A 318 -70.64 40.30 -38.11
CA ARG A 318 -71.72 39.47 -38.69
C ARG A 318 -73.07 40.19 -38.73
N GLU A 319 -73.32 41.16 -37.86
CA GLU A 319 -74.57 41.93 -37.83
C GLU A 319 -74.59 43.05 -38.88
N LEU A 320 -73.42 43.65 -39.16
CA LEU A 320 -73.26 44.67 -40.20
C LEU A 320 -73.43 44.10 -41.62
N ALA A 321 -72.96 42.88 -41.88
CA ALA A 321 -73.13 42.20 -43.17
C ALA A 321 -74.57 41.73 -43.45
N ALA A 322 -75.45 41.75 -42.43
CA ALA A 322 -76.87 41.38 -42.53
C ALA A 322 -77.80 42.59 -42.74
N GLY A 323 -77.24 43.76 -43.08
CA GLY A 323 -78.00 44.95 -43.47
C GLY A 323 -78.58 45.77 -42.30
N ARG A 324 -78.12 45.54 -41.06
CA ARG A 324 -78.53 46.31 -39.89
C ARG A 324 -77.41 47.27 -39.50
N PHE A 325 -77.63 48.57 -39.70
CA PHE A 325 -76.62 49.62 -39.52
C PHE A 325 -76.67 50.35 -38.16
N ASP A 326 -77.55 49.93 -37.25
CA ASP A 326 -77.69 50.48 -35.88
C ASP A 326 -76.92 49.68 -34.82
N VAL A 327 -75.84 49.01 -35.21
CA VAL A 327 -75.02 48.21 -34.27
C VAL A 327 -73.78 49.00 -33.87
N ILE A 328 -73.66 49.29 -32.58
CA ILE A 328 -72.49 49.98 -32.00
C ILE A 328 -71.32 48.97 -31.93
N LEU A 329 -70.27 49.19 -32.72
CA LEU A 329 -69.10 48.32 -32.74
C LEU A 329 -68.34 48.37 -31.39
N PRO A 330 -68.17 47.23 -30.68
CA PRO A 330 -67.39 47.20 -29.46
C PRO A 330 -65.89 47.34 -29.77
N GLY A 331 -65.26 48.45 -29.36
CA GLY A 331 -63.79 48.61 -29.39
C GLY A 331 -63.23 49.84 -30.14
N ILE A 332 -64.06 50.76 -30.62
CA ILE A 332 -63.65 51.97 -31.37
C ILE A 332 -62.57 52.82 -30.67
N ALA A 333 -62.59 52.84 -29.33
CA ALA A 333 -61.71 53.68 -28.51
C ALA A 333 -60.40 53.00 -28.05
N ARG A 334 -59.96 51.90 -28.69
CA ARG A 334 -58.76 51.15 -28.29
C ARG A 334 -57.54 51.45 -29.14
N ASN A 335 -56.38 51.69 -28.57
CA ASN A 335 -55.17 52.06 -29.32
C ASN A 335 -54.24 50.85 -29.63
N ASP A 336 -54.81 49.72 -30.05
CA ASP A 336 -54.09 48.52 -30.55
C ASP A 336 -54.49 48.18 -32.00
N GLU A 337 -53.83 47.21 -32.65
CA GLU A 337 -54.02 46.84 -34.08
C GLU A 337 -55.46 46.38 -34.40
N ILE A 338 -56.23 46.06 -33.36
CA ILE A 338 -57.64 45.68 -33.42
C ILE A 338 -58.59 46.89 -33.37
N GLY A 339 -58.17 48.00 -32.73
CA GLY A 339 -58.83 49.29 -32.84
C GLY A 339 -58.60 49.97 -34.20
N ASP A 340 -57.48 49.70 -34.87
CA ASP A 340 -57.20 50.24 -36.21
C ASP A 340 -58.11 49.65 -37.29
N ILE A 341 -58.52 48.38 -37.17
CA ILE A 341 -59.51 47.74 -38.05
C ILE A 341 -60.93 48.29 -37.81
N ALA A 342 -61.27 48.67 -36.57
CA ALA A 342 -62.57 49.27 -36.22
C ALA A 342 -62.67 50.75 -36.64
N ARG A 343 -61.58 51.52 -36.54
CA ARG A 343 -61.49 52.92 -36.98
C ARG A 343 -61.46 53.10 -38.49
N ALA A 344 -60.88 52.15 -39.24
CA ALA A 344 -60.84 52.22 -40.70
C ALA A 344 -62.24 52.12 -41.36
N VAL A 345 -63.20 51.47 -40.70
CA VAL A 345 -64.58 51.32 -41.18
C VAL A 345 -65.45 52.53 -40.78
N GLU A 346 -65.12 53.24 -39.70
CA GLU A 346 -65.85 54.44 -39.24
C GLU A 346 -65.34 55.74 -39.91
N ASN A 347 -64.05 55.81 -40.26
CA ASN A 347 -63.45 56.94 -40.98
C ASN A 347 -63.95 57.13 -42.43
N PHE A 348 -64.70 56.16 -42.99
CA PHE A 348 -65.33 56.32 -44.32
C PHE A 348 -66.61 57.18 -44.27
N LYS A 349 -67.16 57.44 -43.07
CA LYS A 349 -68.48 58.05 -42.90
C LYS A 349 -68.45 59.57 -42.68
N THR A 350 -67.34 60.19 -42.24
CA THR A 350 -67.48 61.50 -41.55
C THR A 350 -66.36 62.54 -41.77
N VAL A 351 -65.44 62.38 -42.73
CA VAL A 351 -64.38 63.39 -43.03
C VAL A 351 -64.46 63.89 -44.46
N ALA A 352 -65.60 64.48 -44.85
CA ALA A 352 -65.69 65.21 -46.12
C ALA A 352 -65.96 66.71 -45.96
N VAL A 353 -66.50 67.19 -44.83
CA VAL A 353 -66.93 68.60 -44.76
C VAL A 353 -66.76 69.14 -43.34
N GLU A 354 -66.00 70.24 -43.24
CA GLU A 354 -66.04 71.23 -42.15
C GLU A 354 -65.26 70.95 -40.86
N LYS A 355 -63.95 70.71 -41.04
CA LYS A 355 -62.94 71.21 -40.10
C LYS A 355 -62.78 72.73 -40.32
N ALA A 356 -63.23 73.54 -39.37
CA ALA A 356 -62.51 74.73 -38.86
C ALA A 356 -63.43 75.72 -38.12
N ALA A 357 -63.71 75.49 -36.84
CA ALA A 357 -64.07 76.56 -35.90
C ALA A 357 -63.86 76.23 -34.40
N ALA A 358 -63.59 74.98 -34.01
CA ALA A 358 -63.50 74.58 -32.59
C ALA A 358 -62.07 74.29 -32.08
N GLU A 359 -61.03 74.88 -32.69
CA GLU A 359 -59.61 74.57 -32.36
C GLU A 359 -59.09 75.13 -31.02
N GLN A 360 -59.92 75.78 -30.18
CA GLN A 360 -59.44 76.48 -28.99
C GLN A 360 -59.77 75.80 -27.64
N GLN A 361 -60.77 74.92 -27.59
CA GLN A 361 -61.10 74.15 -26.37
C GLN A 361 -60.29 72.84 -26.30
N GLU A 362 -60.02 72.21 -27.45
CA GLU A 362 -59.33 70.92 -27.58
C GLU A 362 -57.86 70.99 -27.15
N ARG A 363 -57.19 72.14 -27.30
CA ARG A 363 -55.79 72.32 -26.88
C ARG A 363 -55.59 72.23 -25.37
N ARG A 364 -56.56 72.68 -24.56
CA ARG A 364 -56.45 72.60 -23.09
C ARG A 364 -56.67 71.18 -22.55
N GLU A 365 -57.60 70.42 -23.14
CA GLU A 365 -57.84 69.03 -22.74
C GLU A 365 -56.78 68.07 -23.31
N ALA A 366 -56.25 68.33 -24.51
CA ALA A 366 -55.13 67.58 -25.08
C ALA A 366 -53.82 67.79 -24.32
N ASP A 367 -53.57 69.00 -23.81
CA ASP A 367 -52.38 69.27 -22.98
C ASP A 367 -52.48 68.62 -21.60
N LEU A 368 -53.66 68.61 -20.95
CA LEU A 368 -53.88 67.88 -19.69
C LEU A 368 -53.77 66.35 -19.86
N ARG A 369 -54.28 65.79 -20.97
CA ARG A 369 -54.12 64.36 -21.29
C ARG A 369 -52.67 64.00 -21.62
N ARG A 370 -51.96 64.83 -22.41
CA ARG A 370 -50.52 64.64 -22.67
C ARG A 370 -49.69 64.70 -21.40
N GLN A 371 -50.00 65.61 -20.46
CA GLN A 371 -49.33 65.67 -19.16
C GLN A 371 -49.62 64.44 -18.29
N ALA A 372 -50.87 63.93 -18.30
CA ALA A 372 -51.23 62.72 -17.56
C ALA A 372 -50.58 61.45 -18.14
N GLU A 373 -50.56 61.29 -19.47
CA GLU A 373 -49.87 60.20 -20.16
C GLU A 373 -48.35 60.27 -19.97
N GLN A 374 -47.75 61.46 -20.05
CA GLN A 374 -46.33 61.64 -19.75
C GLN A 374 -46.00 61.27 -18.31
N ARG A 375 -46.83 61.67 -17.32
CA ARG A 375 -46.64 61.27 -15.92
C ARG A 375 -46.76 59.75 -15.73
N GLN A 376 -47.71 59.11 -16.40
CA GLN A 376 -47.90 57.67 -16.30
C GLN A 376 -46.75 56.90 -16.96
N ASN A 377 -46.29 57.31 -18.14
CA ASN A 377 -45.12 56.72 -18.79
C ASN A 377 -43.85 56.94 -17.97
N THR A 378 -43.67 58.13 -17.38
CA THR A 378 -42.52 58.43 -16.51
C THR A 378 -42.52 57.54 -15.26
N LYS A 379 -43.69 57.31 -14.64
CA LYS A 379 -43.83 56.35 -13.53
C LYS A 379 -43.48 54.92 -13.95
N LYS A 380 -43.99 54.47 -15.10
CA LYS A 380 -43.76 53.11 -15.59
C LYS A 380 -42.28 52.87 -15.91
N LEU A 381 -41.64 53.82 -16.59
CA LEU A 381 -40.19 53.83 -16.83
C LEU A 381 -39.39 53.84 -15.51
N ALA A 382 -39.82 54.61 -14.52
CA ALA A 382 -39.21 54.62 -13.19
C ALA A 382 -39.34 53.27 -12.47
N ASP A 383 -40.49 52.60 -12.55
CA ASP A 383 -40.73 51.28 -11.93
C ASP A 383 -39.91 50.17 -12.61
N GLU A 384 -39.83 50.19 -13.95
CA GLU A 384 -39.00 49.27 -14.73
C GLU A 384 -37.50 49.49 -14.45
N PHE A 385 -37.08 50.75 -14.36
CA PHE A 385 -35.71 51.12 -13.99
C PHE A 385 -35.35 50.69 -12.56
N GLU A 386 -36.27 50.90 -11.59
CA GLU A 386 -36.10 50.45 -10.19
C GLU A 386 -35.90 48.93 -10.12
N THR A 387 -36.71 48.17 -10.85
CA THR A 387 -36.63 46.71 -10.84
C THR A 387 -35.31 46.22 -11.46
N ALA A 388 -34.94 46.78 -12.61
CA ALA A 388 -33.71 46.40 -13.31
C ALA A 388 -32.46 46.73 -12.48
N ILE A 389 -32.32 47.99 -12.05
CA ILE A 389 -31.15 48.44 -11.27
C ILE A 389 -31.14 47.82 -9.87
N GLY A 390 -32.30 47.70 -9.21
CA GLY A 390 -32.42 47.04 -7.91
C GLY A 390 -31.95 45.59 -7.93
N SER A 391 -32.25 44.84 -9.00
CA SER A 391 -31.77 43.46 -9.17
C SER A 391 -30.25 43.38 -9.36
N ILE A 392 -29.67 44.30 -10.15
CA ILE A 392 -28.23 44.35 -10.40
C ILE A 392 -27.48 44.71 -9.12
N VAL A 393 -27.91 45.76 -8.42
CA VAL A 393 -27.30 46.20 -7.16
C VAL A 393 -27.41 45.13 -6.07
N GLY A 394 -28.56 44.43 -5.99
CA GLY A 394 -28.74 43.29 -5.10
C GLY A 394 -27.79 42.13 -5.42
N ALA A 395 -27.60 41.81 -6.70
CA ALA A 395 -26.68 40.77 -7.14
C ALA A 395 -25.21 41.14 -6.85
N VAL A 396 -24.80 42.38 -7.10
CA VAL A 396 -23.45 42.87 -6.82
C VAL A 396 -23.17 42.86 -5.31
N SER A 397 -24.11 43.33 -4.48
CA SER A 397 -23.98 43.28 -3.02
C SER A 397 -23.85 41.83 -2.50
N THR A 398 -24.66 40.91 -3.02
CA THR A 398 -24.58 39.49 -2.67
C THR A 398 -23.22 38.89 -3.05
N ASN A 399 -22.75 39.14 -4.27
CA ASN A 399 -21.45 38.66 -4.75
C ASN A 399 -20.28 39.27 -3.96
N ALA A 400 -20.37 40.55 -3.58
CA ALA A 400 -19.39 41.19 -2.71
C ALA A 400 -19.34 40.52 -1.33
N GLY A 401 -20.49 40.18 -0.73
CA GLY A 401 -20.55 39.43 0.53
C GLY A 401 -19.94 38.03 0.42
N LEU A 402 -20.17 37.33 -0.70
CA LEU A 402 -19.53 36.04 -0.97
C LEU A 402 -18.00 36.17 -1.11
N LEU A 403 -17.51 37.21 -1.79
CA LEU A 403 -16.08 37.49 -1.93
C LEU A 403 -15.43 37.85 -0.58
N GLU A 404 -16.08 38.65 0.26
CA GLU A 404 -15.61 38.96 1.61
C GLU A 404 -15.47 37.68 2.46
N SER A 405 -16.48 36.81 2.44
CA SER A 405 -16.43 35.53 3.14
C SER A 405 -15.31 34.62 2.62
N ALA A 406 -15.19 34.49 1.30
CA ALA A 406 -14.15 33.68 0.65
C ALA A 406 -12.74 34.20 0.99
N ALA A 407 -12.51 35.51 0.89
CA ALA A 407 -11.24 36.14 1.24
C ALA A 407 -10.90 35.97 2.73
N GLY A 408 -11.89 36.05 3.62
CA GLY A 408 -11.71 35.77 5.05
C GLY A 408 -11.30 34.32 5.32
N MET A 409 -11.90 33.35 4.63
CA MET A 409 -11.51 31.94 4.72
C MET A 409 -10.09 31.69 4.17
N LEU A 410 -9.74 32.30 3.04
CA LEU A 410 -8.39 32.20 2.46
C LEU A 410 -7.33 32.77 3.40
N THR A 411 -7.60 33.92 4.03
CA THR A 411 -6.69 34.53 5.02
C THR A 411 -6.43 33.58 6.19
N LYS A 412 -7.49 33.03 6.80
CA LYS A 412 -7.34 32.05 7.90
C LYS A 412 -6.60 30.78 7.47
N THR A 413 -6.81 30.34 6.23
CA THR A 413 -6.12 29.17 5.68
C THR A 413 -4.65 29.46 5.49
N ALA A 414 -4.29 30.62 4.94
CA ALA A 414 -2.92 31.07 4.78
C ALA A 414 -2.19 31.19 6.12
N GLU A 415 -2.81 31.80 7.14
CA GLU A 415 -2.26 31.88 8.51
C GLU A 415 -2.00 30.49 9.10
N LYS A 416 -2.95 29.56 8.95
CA LYS A 416 -2.81 28.19 9.43
C LYS A 416 -1.69 27.45 8.69
N THR A 417 -1.59 27.61 7.37
CA THR A 417 -0.51 27.01 6.57
C THR A 417 0.85 27.58 6.98
N GLN A 418 0.94 28.87 7.29
CA GLN A 418 2.17 29.50 7.80
C GLN A 418 2.61 28.91 9.14
N GLN A 419 1.68 28.73 10.08
CA GLN A 419 1.96 28.10 11.38
C GLN A 419 2.44 26.66 11.21
N LEU A 420 1.73 25.86 10.39
CA LEU A 420 2.12 24.48 10.08
C LEU A 420 3.49 24.41 9.41
N SER A 421 3.77 25.32 8.47
CA SER A 421 5.05 25.39 7.78
C SER A 421 6.21 25.67 8.74
N THR A 422 5.99 26.56 9.72
CA THR A 422 6.98 26.87 10.76
C THR A 422 7.26 25.65 11.65
N MET A 423 6.23 24.91 12.05
CA MET A 423 6.40 23.68 12.82
C MET A 423 7.15 22.60 12.02
N VAL A 424 6.79 22.40 10.75
CA VAL A 424 7.47 21.43 9.87
C VAL A 424 8.93 21.80 9.64
N ALA A 425 9.25 23.10 9.48
CA ALA A 425 10.63 23.57 9.38
C ALA A 425 11.45 23.21 10.63
N SER A 426 10.92 23.51 11.82
CA SER A 426 11.56 23.18 13.10
C SER A 426 11.77 21.67 13.26
N SER A 427 10.76 20.85 12.94
CA SER A 427 10.89 19.39 13.00
C SER A 427 11.92 18.85 11.99
N SER A 428 12.05 19.50 10.82
CA SER A 428 13.05 19.13 9.81
C SER A 428 14.49 19.47 10.24
N GLU A 429 14.68 20.59 10.95
CA GLU A 429 15.96 20.95 11.56
C GLU A 429 16.36 19.95 12.67
N GLU A 430 15.40 19.57 13.52
CA GLU A 430 15.62 18.55 14.56
C GLU A 430 15.96 17.19 13.93
N ALA A 431 15.21 16.76 12.90
CA ALA A 431 15.51 15.55 12.15
C ALA A 431 16.92 15.61 11.53
N SER A 432 17.31 16.75 10.95
CA SER A 432 18.66 16.95 10.41
C SER A 432 19.75 16.81 11.49
N ALA A 433 19.51 17.32 12.69
CA ALA A 433 20.44 17.18 13.82
C ALA A 433 20.58 15.71 14.26
N ASN A 434 19.46 14.98 14.33
CA ASN A 434 19.44 13.56 14.64
C ASN A 434 20.20 12.75 13.59
N VAL A 435 19.99 13.02 12.30
CA VAL A 435 20.71 12.35 11.20
C VAL A 435 22.22 12.62 11.28
N ARG A 436 22.66 13.84 11.59
CA ARG A 436 24.09 14.15 11.82
C ARG A 436 24.67 13.38 13.00
N SER A 437 23.90 13.20 14.07
CA SER A 437 24.32 12.40 15.24
C SER A 437 24.48 10.91 14.88
N VAL A 438 23.55 10.39 14.08
CA VAL A 438 23.65 9.02 13.55
C VAL A 438 24.88 8.89 12.64
N ALA A 439 25.15 9.86 11.76
CA ALA A 439 26.34 9.85 10.90
C ALA A 439 27.63 9.73 11.71
N GLY A 440 27.79 10.56 12.75
CA GLY A 440 28.97 10.47 13.63
C GLY A 440 29.06 9.14 14.40
N SER A 441 27.93 8.53 14.73
CA SER A 441 27.90 7.18 15.34
C SER A 441 28.30 6.10 14.33
N THR A 442 27.87 6.22 13.08
CA THR A 442 28.26 5.32 11.98
C THR A 442 29.75 5.41 11.68
N GLU A 443 30.35 6.61 11.68
CA GLU A 443 31.80 6.77 11.53
C GLU A 443 32.58 6.04 12.64
N LYS A 444 32.13 6.15 13.90
CA LYS A 444 32.71 5.39 15.02
C LYS A 444 32.56 3.88 14.83
N LEU A 445 31.43 3.41 14.32
CA LEU A 445 31.23 1.99 13.99
C LEU A 445 32.19 1.51 12.89
N ILE A 446 32.41 2.29 11.83
CA ILE A 446 33.38 1.94 10.78
C ILE A 446 34.77 1.76 11.38
N SER A 447 35.20 2.68 12.26
CA SER A 447 36.48 2.56 12.96
C SER A 447 36.52 1.31 13.85
N SER A 448 35.44 1.01 14.59
CA SER A 448 35.37 -0.16 15.47
C SER A 448 35.45 -1.46 14.69
N VAL A 449 34.74 -1.57 13.57
CA VAL A 449 34.77 -2.74 12.67
C VAL A 449 36.18 -2.94 12.11
N GLY A 450 36.87 -1.86 11.72
CA GLY A 450 38.27 -1.92 11.28
C GLY A 450 39.22 -2.45 12.36
N MET A 451 39.07 -2.02 13.61
CA MET A 451 39.88 -2.54 14.72
C MET A 451 39.62 -4.04 15.00
N VAL A 452 38.35 -4.47 14.95
CA VAL A 452 37.99 -5.87 15.13
C VAL A 452 38.57 -6.72 13.99
N ALA A 453 38.53 -6.25 12.74
CA ALA A 453 39.11 -6.94 11.60
C ALA A 453 40.61 -7.21 11.80
N GLU A 454 41.36 -6.19 12.23
CA GLU A 454 42.79 -6.33 12.51
C GLU A 454 43.07 -7.28 13.68
N GLN A 455 42.26 -7.21 14.74
CA GLN A 455 42.38 -8.12 15.89
C GLN A 455 42.14 -9.59 15.50
N VAL A 456 41.16 -9.85 14.63
CA VAL A 456 40.85 -11.19 14.12
C VAL A 456 42.00 -11.72 13.24
N ARG A 457 42.55 -10.87 12.37
CA ARG A 457 43.73 -11.20 11.56
C ARG A 457 44.92 -11.58 12.44
N ARG A 458 45.13 -10.85 13.54
CA ARG A 458 46.17 -11.16 14.52
C ARG A 458 45.93 -12.49 15.22
N SER A 459 44.70 -12.79 15.64
CA SER A 459 44.34 -14.08 16.24
C SER A 459 44.57 -15.26 15.30
N SER A 460 44.19 -15.12 14.02
CA SER A 460 44.44 -16.16 13.00
C SER A 460 45.94 -16.42 12.81
N LYS A 461 46.77 -15.37 12.78
CA LYS A 461 48.22 -15.51 12.73
C LYS A 461 48.78 -16.29 13.93
N ILE A 462 48.34 -15.95 15.14
CA ILE A 462 48.77 -16.64 16.37
C ILE A 462 48.36 -18.12 16.36
N ALA A 463 47.14 -18.44 15.91
CA ALA A 463 46.68 -19.82 15.77
C ALA A 463 47.56 -20.62 14.81
N ASN A 464 47.89 -20.06 13.64
CA ASN A 464 48.77 -20.70 12.67
C ASN A 464 50.19 -20.92 13.22
N GLU A 465 50.73 -19.95 13.96
CA GLU A 465 52.02 -20.10 14.65
C GLU A 465 51.96 -21.22 15.71
N ALA A 466 50.85 -21.34 16.44
CA ALA A 466 50.65 -22.39 17.44
C ALA A 466 50.56 -23.79 16.81
N VAL A 467 49.88 -23.95 15.67
CA VAL A 467 49.86 -25.21 14.90
C VAL A 467 51.29 -25.64 14.54
N ALA A 468 52.12 -24.71 14.05
CA ALA A 468 53.50 -25.02 13.70
C ALA A 468 54.35 -25.43 14.93
N GLN A 469 54.09 -24.88 16.11
CA GLN A 469 54.76 -25.30 17.35
C GLN A 469 54.30 -26.69 17.81
N VAL A 470 53.02 -26.98 17.71
CA VAL A 470 52.44 -28.28 18.03
C VAL A 470 53.00 -29.39 17.14
N GLN A 471 53.13 -29.14 15.83
CA GLN A 471 53.76 -30.08 14.90
C GLN A 471 55.23 -30.38 15.26
N LYS A 472 55.98 -29.39 15.72
CA LYS A 472 57.37 -29.60 16.20
C LYS A 472 57.41 -30.42 17.49
N ALA A 473 56.46 -30.21 18.40
CA ALA A 473 56.36 -30.99 19.63
C ALA A 473 56.00 -32.46 19.34
N ASP A 474 55.03 -32.69 18.45
CA ASP A 474 54.61 -34.03 18.01
C ASP A 474 55.78 -34.83 17.40
N ALA A 475 56.57 -34.20 16.53
CA ALA A 475 57.77 -34.82 15.97
C ALA A 475 58.79 -35.24 17.04
N ARG A 476 59.07 -34.37 18.01
CA ARG A 476 60.01 -34.68 19.12
C ARG A 476 59.51 -35.81 20.01
N ILE A 477 58.21 -35.89 20.27
CA ILE A 477 57.63 -36.96 21.07
C ILE A 477 57.61 -38.28 20.31
N THR A 478 57.40 -38.24 19.00
CA THR A 478 57.53 -39.42 18.14
C THR A 478 58.96 -39.97 18.19
N ASP A 479 59.99 -39.12 18.14
CA ASP A 479 61.39 -39.52 18.30
C ASP A 479 61.67 -40.14 19.68
N LEU A 480 61.11 -39.57 20.75
CA LEU A 480 61.21 -40.11 22.11
C LEU A 480 60.54 -41.49 22.23
N THR A 481 59.38 -41.67 21.60
CA THR A 481 58.66 -42.96 21.57
C THR A 481 59.53 -44.03 20.88
N ALA A 482 60.11 -43.70 19.73
CA ALA A 482 61.01 -44.60 19.00
C ALA A 482 62.31 -44.90 19.78
N ALA A 483 62.82 -43.96 20.57
CA ALA A 483 63.95 -44.19 21.46
C ALA A 483 63.59 -45.12 22.62
N ALA A 484 62.44 -44.92 23.27
CA ALA A 484 61.97 -45.76 24.36
C ALA A 484 61.72 -47.22 23.91
N THR A 485 61.14 -47.43 22.73
CA THR A 485 61.00 -48.77 22.14
C THR A 485 62.35 -49.46 21.93
N ARG A 486 63.34 -48.76 21.34
CA ARG A 486 64.69 -49.31 21.17
C ARG A 486 65.36 -49.69 22.49
N ILE A 487 65.16 -48.88 23.54
CA ILE A 487 65.66 -49.21 24.88
C ILE A 487 64.95 -50.47 25.41
N GLY A 488 63.64 -50.59 25.23
CA GLY A 488 62.87 -51.78 25.59
C GLY A 488 63.40 -53.05 24.92
N ASP A 489 63.68 -52.99 23.62
CA ASP A 489 64.26 -54.11 22.86
C ASP A 489 65.63 -54.54 23.43
N VAL A 490 66.47 -53.57 23.79
CA VAL A 490 67.78 -53.82 24.41
C VAL A 490 67.63 -54.44 25.80
N VAL A 491 66.70 -53.95 26.62
CA VAL A 491 66.43 -54.50 27.96
C VAL A 491 65.96 -55.95 27.86
N GLN A 492 65.07 -56.26 26.90
CA GLN A 492 64.60 -57.63 26.65
C GLN A 492 65.77 -58.56 26.23
N LEU A 493 66.67 -58.07 25.38
CA LEU A 493 67.86 -58.82 25.00
C LEU A 493 68.76 -59.10 26.21
N ILE A 494 69.03 -58.10 27.06
CA ILE A 494 69.88 -58.29 28.26
C ILE A 494 69.23 -59.28 29.24
N SER A 495 67.90 -59.20 29.42
CA SER A 495 67.16 -60.17 30.24
C SER A 495 67.35 -61.60 29.73
N SER A 496 67.24 -61.81 28.41
CA SER A 496 67.45 -63.13 27.79
C SER A 496 68.89 -63.65 27.98
N VAL A 497 69.89 -62.75 27.90
CA VAL A 497 71.30 -63.09 28.15
C VAL A 497 71.53 -63.45 29.62
N ALA A 498 70.91 -62.73 30.56
CA ALA A 498 70.98 -63.02 31.99
C ALA A 498 70.35 -64.39 32.31
N GLU A 499 69.18 -64.71 31.74
CA GLU A 499 68.56 -66.03 31.87
C GLU A 499 69.44 -67.15 31.32
N GLN A 500 70.00 -66.96 30.12
CA GLN A 500 70.91 -67.94 29.51
C GLN A 500 72.18 -68.13 30.35
N THR A 501 72.73 -67.04 30.90
CA THR A 501 73.90 -67.06 31.78
C THR A 501 73.59 -67.79 33.09
N ASN A 502 72.42 -67.57 33.66
CA ASN A 502 71.94 -68.27 34.86
C ASN A 502 71.80 -69.78 34.61
N LEU A 503 71.28 -70.19 33.44
CA LEU A 503 71.20 -71.60 33.05
C LEU A 503 72.59 -72.24 32.83
N LEU A 504 73.51 -71.52 32.19
CA LEU A 504 74.90 -71.98 32.01
C LEU A 504 75.61 -72.14 33.36
N ALA A 505 75.44 -71.16 34.26
CA ALA A 505 76.00 -71.20 35.61
C ALA A 505 75.40 -72.33 36.46
N LEU A 506 74.11 -72.62 36.29
CA LEU A 506 73.45 -73.76 36.91
C LEU A 506 74.05 -75.09 36.43
N ASN A 507 74.21 -75.26 35.11
CA ASN A 507 74.84 -76.45 34.52
C ASN A 507 76.29 -76.62 35.02
N ALA A 508 77.06 -75.52 35.10
CA ALA A 508 78.40 -75.53 35.66
C ALA A 508 78.42 -75.90 37.15
N THR A 509 77.45 -75.44 37.93
CA THR A 509 77.30 -75.80 39.36
C THR A 509 77.01 -77.30 39.52
N ILE A 510 76.18 -77.88 38.64
CA ILE A 510 75.88 -79.32 38.63
C ILE A 510 77.14 -80.13 38.32
N GLU A 511 77.89 -79.75 37.28
CA GLU A 511 79.10 -80.47 36.88
C GLU A 511 80.22 -80.33 37.93
N ALA A 512 80.33 -79.16 38.57
CA ALA A 512 81.25 -78.94 39.69
C ALA A 512 80.89 -79.82 40.91
N ALA A 513 79.60 -80.00 41.22
CA ALA A 513 79.15 -80.93 42.25
C ALA A 513 79.46 -82.39 41.89
N ARG A 514 79.37 -82.75 40.60
CA ARG A 514 79.68 -84.08 40.06
C ARG A 514 81.17 -84.43 40.17
N ALA A 515 82.05 -83.43 40.08
CA ALA A 515 83.50 -83.58 40.24
C ALA A 515 83.96 -83.69 41.71
N GLY A 516 83.06 -83.59 42.70
CA GLY A 516 83.37 -83.76 44.12
C GLY A 516 84.35 -82.71 44.66
N GLU A 517 85.33 -83.14 45.48
CA GLU A 517 86.34 -82.25 46.09
C GLU A 517 87.16 -81.45 45.05
N ALA A 518 87.41 -82.02 43.87
CA ALA A 518 88.17 -81.36 42.80
C ALA A 518 87.41 -80.19 42.15
N GLY A 519 86.07 -80.16 42.24
CA GLY A 519 85.20 -79.15 41.65
C GLY A 519 84.90 -77.94 42.55
N ARG A 520 85.37 -77.92 43.80
CA ARG A 520 85.00 -76.90 44.81
C ARG A 520 85.22 -75.46 44.36
N GLY A 521 86.39 -75.15 43.78
CA GLY A 521 86.69 -73.80 43.30
C GLY A 521 85.81 -73.37 42.13
N PHE A 522 85.51 -74.31 41.22
CA PHE A 522 84.58 -74.09 40.10
C PHE A 522 83.14 -73.89 40.58
N ALA A 523 82.72 -74.61 41.61
CA ALA A 523 81.39 -74.48 42.20
C ALA A 523 81.15 -73.07 42.77
N VAL A 524 82.15 -72.48 43.44
CA VAL A 524 82.05 -71.11 43.98
C VAL A 524 81.91 -70.08 42.86
N VAL A 525 82.72 -70.18 41.80
CA VAL A 525 82.63 -69.28 40.64
C VAL A 525 81.27 -69.44 39.94
N ALA A 526 80.80 -70.67 39.75
CA ALA A 526 79.50 -70.93 39.14
C ALA A 526 78.34 -70.35 39.98
N GLN A 527 78.40 -70.44 41.31
CA GLN A 527 77.42 -69.79 42.19
C GLN A 527 77.47 -68.26 42.12
N GLU A 528 78.67 -67.66 42.05
CA GLU A 528 78.83 -66.21 41.93
C GLU A 528 78.27 -65.69 40.59
N VAL A 529 78.59 -66.39 39.48
CA VAL A 529 78.03 -66.06 38.14
C VAL A 529 76.51 -66.20 38.15
N LYS A 530 75.98 -67.24 38.81
CA LYS A 530 74.53 -67.45 38.96
C LYS A 530 73.88 -66.30 39.73
N ALA A 531 74.50 -65.83 40.82
CA ALA A 531 74.03 -64.71 41.62
C ALA A 531 74.03 -63.39 40.81
N LEU A 532 75.12 -63.12 40.08
CA LEU A 532 75.23 -61.95 39.18
C LEU A 532 74.17 -61.98 38.07
N ALA A 533 73.94 -63.15 37.47
CA ALA A 533 72.91 -63.32 36.45
C ALA A 533 71.50 -63.06 37.01
N SER A 534 71.19 -63.56 38.21
CA SER A 534 69.91 -63.29 38.87
C SER A 534 69.76 -61.82 39.26
N GLN A 535 70.83 -61.15 39.69
CA GLN A 535 70.83 -59.72 39.98
C GLN A 535 70.62 -58.89 38.71
N THR A 536 71.25 -59.30 37.60
CA THR A 536 71.09 -58.66 36.29
C THR A 536 69.66 -58.79 35.79
N ALA A 537 69.06 -60.00 35.88
CA ALA A 537 67.67 -60.23 35.49
C ALA A 537 66.70 -59.34 36.29
N LYS A 538 66.90 -59.24 37.60
CA LYS A 538 66.10 -58.34 38.46
C LYS A 538 66.27 -56.87 38.07
N ALA A 539 67.50 -56.42 37.84
CA ALA A 539 67.76 -55.05 37.40
C ALA A 539 67.13 -54.75 36.03
N THR A 540 67.15 -55.70 35.09
CA THR A 540 66.48 -55.54 33.79
C THR A 540 64.96 -55.53 33.92
N GLU A 541 64.37 -56.27 34.86
CA GLU A 541 62.93 -56.21 35.15
C GLU A 541 62.51 -54.82 35.65
N GLU A 542 63.27 -54.26 36.60
CA GLU A 542 63.04 -52.90 37.12
C GLU A 542 63.19 -51.83 36.02
N ILE A 543 64.22 -51.92 35.16
CA ILE A 543 64.38 -51.02 34.01
C ILE A 543 63.24 -51.21 33.00
N GLY A 544 62.81 -52.44 32.75
CA GLY A 544 61.68 -52.74 31.86
C GLY A 544 60.39 -52.06 32.32
N ALA A 545 60.11 -52.09 33.63
CA ALA A 545 58.98 -51.36 34.20
C ALA A 545 59.10 -49.83 34.02
N GLN A 546 60.30 -49.26 34.16
CA GLN A 546 60.54 -47.82 33.91
C GLN A 546 60.33 -47.45 32.43
N VAL A 547 60.82 -48.29 31.49
CA VAL A 547 60.63 -48.07 30.05
C VAL A 547 59.16 -48.15 29.67
N ALA A 548 58.41 -49.11 30.21
CA ALA A 548 56.97 -49.22 30.01
C ALA A 548 56.22 -47.99 30.55
N GLY A 549 56.64 -47.47 31.71
CA GLY A 549 56.13 -46.21 32.27
C GLY A 549 56.41 -45.00 31.36
N MET A 550 57.63 -44.90 30.83
CA MET A 550 58.00 -43.86 29.86
C MET A 550 57.17 -43.95 28.58
N GLN A 551 56.99 -45.15 28.02
CA GLN A 551 56.17 -45.37 26.82
C GLN A 551 54.71 -44.95 27.05
N THR A 552 54.15 -45.32 28.20
CA THR A 552 52.78 -44.94 28.60
C THR A 552 52.64 -43.42 28.69
N SER A 553 53.53 -42.75 29.44
CA SER A 553 53.50 -41.28 29.59
C SER A 553 53.71 -40.55 28.25
N THR A 554 54.56 -41.09 27.38
CA THR A 554 54.79 -40.54 26.04
C THR A 554 53.52 -40.66 25.17
N SER A 555 52.84 -41.82 25.21
CA SER A 555 51.56 -42.04 24.52
C SER A 555 50.45 -41.09 25.00
N GLU A 556 50.32 -40.91 26.31
CA GLU A 556 49.40 -39.93 26.91
C GLU A 556 49.71 -38.51 26.43
N THR A 557 50.99 -38.15 26.34
CA THR A 557 51.41 -36.84 25.85
C THR A 557 51.08 -36.63 24.36
N VAL A 558 51.24 -37.67 23.51
CA VAL A 558 50.80 -37.60 22.10
C VAL A 558 49.31 -37.33 22.01
N ASN A 559 48.50 -38.00 22.82
CA ASN A 559 47.05 -37.78 22.82
C ASN A 559 46.70 -36.34 23.25
N ALA A 560 47.33 -35.82 24.31
CA ALA A 560 47.15 -34.44 24.73
C ALA A 560 47.55 -33.43 23.65
N ILE A 561 48.64 -33.68 22.92
CA ILE A 561 49.08 -32.83 21.80
C ILE A 561 48.03 -32.84 20.66
N ARG A 562 47.44 -34.00 20.36
CA ARG A 562 46.38 -34.11 19.34
C ARG A 562 45.13 -33.32 19.73
N GLU A 563 44.73 -33.37 20.99
CA GLU A 563 43.60 -32.58 21.51
C GLU A 563 43.88 -31.06 21.44
N ILE A 564 45.10 -30.64 21.78
CA ILE A 564 45.55 -29.25 21.63
C ILE A 564 45.51 -28.82 20.15
N ASN A 565 45.99 -29.67 19.24
CA ASN A 565 45.96 -29.38 17.80
C ASN A 565 44.52 -29.21 17.29
N ALA A 566 43.60 -30.08 17.69
CA ALA A 566 42.19 -29.99 17.34
C ALA A 566 41.57 -28.67 17.86
N THR A 567 41.87 -28.30 19.11
CA THR A 567 41.40 -27.06 19.72
C THR A 567 41.91 -25.83 18.96
N ILE A 568 43.20 -25.79 18.59
CA ILE A 568 43.77 -24.69 17.79
C ILE A 568 43.12 -24.64 16.39
N GLY A 569 42.85 -25.80 15.79
CA GLY A 569 42.09 -25.89 14.54
C GLY A 569 40.73 -25.22 14.64
N SER A 570 39.96 -25.52 15.69
CA SER A 570 38.68 -24.85 15.95
C SER A 570 38.82 -23.35 16.16
N VAL A 571 39.87 -22.88 16.86
CA VAL A 571 40.14 -21.44 17.01
C VAL A 571 40.40 -20.77 15.66
N SER A 572 41.14 -21.43 14.76
CA SER A 572 41.40 -20.90 13.41
C SER A 572 40.11 -20.83 12.57
N GLU A 573 39.25 -21.84 12.65
CA GLU A 573 37.95 -21.85 11.97
C GLU A 573 37.03 -20.74 12.48
N ILE A 574 36.95 -20.56 13.80
CA ILE A 574 36.19 -19.47 14.43
C ILE A 574 36.72 -18.11 13.98
N ALA A 575 38.05 -17.91 13.97
CA ALA A 575 38.64 -16.66 13.50
C ALA A 575 38.31 -16.37 12.04
N SER A 576 38.30 -17.39 11.17
CA SER A 576 37.89 -17.25 9.77
C SER A 576 36.42 -16.88 9.62
N SER A 577 35.54 -17.49 10.42
CA SER A 577 34.10 -17.16 10.44
C SER A 577 33.87 -15.71 10.87
N ILE A 578 34.54 -15.28 11.94
CA ILE A 578 34.46 -13.89 12.42
C ILE A 578 35.00 -12.92 11.36
N ALA A 579 36.10 -13.24 10.67
CA ALA A 579 36.65 -12.39 9.63
C ALA A 579 35.62 -12.11 8.51
N SER A 580 34.94 -13.17 8.03
CA SER A 580 33.88 -13.05 7.02
C SER A 580 32.69 -12.22 7.51
N ALA A 581 32.27 -12.43 8.77
CA ALA A 581 31.20 -11.66 9.39
C ALA A 581 31.57 -10.16 9.51
N VAL A 582 32.80 -9.86 9.90
CA VAL A 582 33.32 -8.49 10.03
C VAL A 582 33.42 -7.80 8.68
N GLU A 583 33.83 -8.50 7.62
CA GLU A 583 33.87 -7.95 6.26
C GLU A 583 32.45 -7.59 5.77
N THR A 584 31.48 -8.47 6.02
CA THR A 584 30.07 -8.21 5.72
C THR A 584 29.55 -7.00 6.52
N GLN A 585 29.88 -6.94 7.81
CA GLN A 585 29.50 -5.81 8.66
C GLN A 585 30.13 -4.49 8.18
N ALA A 586 31.36 -4.52 7.65
CA ALA A 586 32.02 -3.34 7.07
C ALA A 586 31.32 -2.83 5.81
N VAL A 587 30.77 -3.74 4.97
CA VAL A 587 29.94 -3.35 3.82
C VAL A 587 28.64 -2.73 4.28
N MET A 588 27.91 -3.38 5.19
CA MET A 588 26.64 -2.88 5.72
C MET A 588 26.80 -1.51 6.41
N THR A 589 27.86 -1.30 7.17
CA THR A 589 28.09 -0.03 7.87
C THR A 589 28.36 1.11 6.88
N ARG A 590 29.05 0.84 5.76
CA ARG A 590 29.23 1.83 4.68
C ARG A 590 27.92 2.15 3.97
N GLU A 591 27.07 1.16 3.77
CA GLU A 591 25.73 1.37 3.19
C GLU A 591 24.85 2.21 4.13
N ILE A 592 24.88 1.95 5.44
CA ILE A 592 24.21 2.81 6.44
C ILE A 592 24.72 4.24 6.35
N ALA A 593 26.04 4.46 6.27
CA ALA A 593 26.60 5.81 6.15
C ALA A 593 26.09 6.54 4.89
N SER A 594 26.00 5.82 3.76
CA SER A 594 25.42 6.35 2.52
C SER A 594 23.94 6.73 2.69
N ASN A 595 23.14 5.85 3.28
CA ASN A 595 21.71 6.08 3.50
C ASN A 595 21.45 7.25 4.47
N VAL A 596 22.29 7.39 5.50
CA VAL A 596 22.26 8.53 6.42
C VAL A 596 22.59 9.83 5.69
N GLY A 597 23.57 9.81 4.77
CA GLY A 597 23.88 10.96 3.91
C GLY A 597 22.70 11.37 3.03
N GLN A 598 22.01 10.40 2.42
CA GLN A 598 20.79 10.67 1.64
C GLN A 598 19.66 11.23 2.50
N ALA A 599 19.45 10.67 3.69
CA ALA A 599 18.45 11.16 4.64
C ALA A 599 18.72 12.62 5.03
N ALA A 600 20.00 13.00 5.25
CA ALA A 600 20.39 14.36 5.59
C ALA A 600 20.02 15.35 4.46
N THR A 601 20.32 14.97 3.21
CA THR A 601 19.93 15.77 2.03
C THR A 601 18.41 15.89 1.94
N GLY A 602 17.67 14.79 2.13
CA GLY A 602 16.21 14.81 2.10
C GLY A 602 15.60 15.71 3.17
N THR A 603 16.13 15.71 4.40
CA THR A 603 15.65 16.60 5.46
C THR A 603 15.94 18.08 5.15
N ALA A 604 17.06 18.38 4.50
CA ALA A 604 17.39 19.74 4.06
C ALA A 604 16.47 20.21 2.92
N GLU A 605 16.14 19.33 1.97
CA GLU A 605 15.20 19.64 0.89
C GLU A 605 13.78 19.90 1.42
N VAL A 606 13.30 19.13 2.40
CA VAL A 606 12.01 19.37 3.04
C VAL A 606 11.99 20.75 3.73
N ALA A 607 13.06 21.11 4.44
CA ALA A 607 13.19 22.42 5.07
C ALA A 607 13.18 23.57 4.04
N ALA A 608 13.84 23.39 2.89
CA ALA A 608 13.82 24.38 1.82
C ALA A 608 12.42 24.50 1.17
N ASN A 609 11.76 23.36 0.90
CA ASN A 609 10.44 23.34 0.30
C ASN A 609 9.38 23.96 1.22
N ILE A 610 9.48 23.73 2.53
CA ILE A 610 8.51 24.31 3.48
C ILE A 610 8.69 25.82 3.65
N ALA A 611 9.92 26.33 3.47
CA ALA A 611 10.15 27.77 3.39
C ALA A 611 9.44 28.40 2.19
N ASN A 612 9.43 27.72 1.02
CA ASN A 612 8.67 28.17 -0.15
C ASN A 612 7.15 28.13 0.08
N VAL A 613 6.63 27.09 0.74
CA VAL A 613 5.20 27.00 1.11
C VAL A 613 4.79 28.10 2.09
N SER A 614 5.65 28.39 3.06
CA SER A 614 5.49 29.52 3.96
C SER A 614 5.39 30.84 3.19
N GLN A 615 6.32 31.10 2.28
CA GLN A 615 6.31 32.30 1.45
C GLN A 615 5.03 32.42 0.61
N GLY A 616 4.61 31.34 -0.08
CA GLY A 616 3.36 31.33 -0.85
C GLY A 616 2.10 31.55 0.01
N SER A 617 2.14 31.16 1.29
CA SER A 617 1.06 31.44 2.25
C SER A 617 0.99 32.92 2.59
N VAL A 618 2.15 33.59 2.80
CA VAL A 618 2.21 35.05 3.01
C VAL A 618 1.65 35.82 1.82
N GLU A 619 1.98 35.39 0.60
CA GLU A 619 1.46 35.98 -0.64
C GLU A 619 -0.06 35.77 -0.78
N THR A 620 -0.54 34.57 -0.47
CA THR A 620 -1.99 34.26 -0.47
C THR A 620 -2.75 35.10 0.56
N GLY A 621 -2.20 35.28 1.77
CA GLY A 621 -2.78 36.14 2.80
C GLY A 621 -2.85 37.61 2.38
N SER A 622 -1.80 38.10 1.73
CA SER A 622 -1.74 39.48 1.20
C SER A 622 -2.77 39.69 0.08
N ALA A 623 -2.83 38.77 -0.89
CA ALA A 623 -3.82 38.82 -1.98
C ALA A 623 -5.26 38.72 -1.44
N SER A 624 -5.50 37.86 -0.45
CA SER A 624 -6.82 37.73 0.19
C SER A 624 -7.23 39.02 0.90
N THR A 625 -6.30 39.70 1.58
CA THR A 625 -6.55 40.99 2.22
C THR A 625 -6.96 42.06 1.17
N GLN A 626 -6.31 42.07 0.02
CA GLN A 626 -6.66 42.98 -1.09
C GLN A 626 -8.04 42.67 -1.69
N VAL A 627 -8.38 41.39 -1.86
CA VAL A 627 -9.72 40.97 -2.30
C VAL A 627 -10.78 41.36 -1.27
N LEU A 628 -10.51 41.16 0.02
CA LEU A 628 -11.41 41.56 1.10
C LEU A 628 -11.69 43.07 1.08
N GLN A 629 -10.65 43.88 0.92
CA GLN A 629 -10.79 45.34 0.80
C GLN A 629 -11.60 45.75 -0.43
N SER A 630 -11.37 45.08 -1.57
CA SER A 630 -12.10 45.33 -2.82
C SER A 630 -13.58 44.95 -2.70
N ALA A 631 -13.87 43.80 -2.07
CA ALA A 631 -15.22 43.33 -1.81
C ALA A 631 -15.99 44.27 -0.88
N ARG A 632 -15.35 44.75 0.20
CA ARG A 632 -15.93 45.75 1.11
C ARG A 632 -16.22 47.07 0.41
N SER A 633 -15.30 47.53 -0.44
CA SER A 633 -15.49 48.75 -1.24
C SER A 633 -16.66 48.60 -2.21
N LEU A 634 -16.76 47.45 -2.90
CA LEU A 634 -17.87 47.15 -3.81
C LEU A 634 -19.22 47.05 -3.09
N SER A 635 -19.24 46.49 -1.88
CA SER A 635 -20.43 46.44 -1.03
C SER A 635 -20.90 47.84 -0.63
N ASN A 636 -19.97 48.71 -0.20
CA ASN A 636 -20.27 50.11 0.12
C ASN A 636 -20.76 50.88 -1.11
N GLU A 637 -20.11 50.74 -2.26
CA GLU A 637 -20.51 51.43 -3.49
C GLU A 637 -21.90 50.96 -3.97
N SER A 638 -22.19 49.67 -3.82
CA SER A 638 -23.53 49.11 -4.10
C SER A 638 -24.59 49.69 -3.17
N ALA A 639 -24.29 49.87 -1.89
CA ALA A 639 -25.20 50.50 -0.93
C ALA A 639 -25.44 51.99 -1.26
N HIS A 640 -24.38 52.72 -1.66
CA HIS A 640 -24.50 54.11 -2.12
C HIS A 640 -25.35 54.23 -3.39
N LEU A 641 -25.11 53.36 -4.38
CA LEU A 641 -25.88 53.33 -5.62
C LEU A 641 -27.36 53.03 -5.35
N LYS A 642 -27.66 52.07 -4.46
CA LYS A 642 -29.03 51.77 -4.04
C LYS A 642 -29.73 53.02 -3.48
N ALA A 643 -29.09 53.71 -2.55
CA ALA A 643 -29.65 54.91 -1.92
C ALA A 643 -29.83 56.08 -2.92
N ALA A 644 -28.87 56.25 -3.85
CA ALA A 644 -28.95 57.27 -4.89
C ALA A 644 -30.11 57.00 -5.86
N VAL A 645 -30.32 55.74 -6.25
CA VAL A 645 -31.42 55.30 -7.11
C VAL A 645 -32.77 55.49 -6.41
N GLU A 646 -32.90 55.09 -5.14
CA GLU A 646 -34.11 55.32 -4.34
C GLU A 646 -34.46 56.82 -4.27
N LYS A 647 -33.46 57.68 -4.00
CA LYS A 647 -33.66 59.14 -3.95
C LYS A 647 -34.06 59.74 -5.31
N PHE A 648 -33.43 59.29 -6.39
CA PHE A 648 -33.78 59.70 -7.75
C PHE A 648 -35.22 59.33 -8.10
N LEU A 649 -35.63 58.09 -7.80
CA LEU A 649 -36.98 57.59 -8.06
C LEU A 649 -38.04 58.37 -7.27
N VAL A 650 -37.78 58.71 -6.01
CA VAL A 650 -38.67 59.58 -5.22
C VAL A 650 -38.85 60.95 -5.88
N THR A 651 -37.76 61.53 -6.40
CA THR A 651 -37.78 62.85 -7.06
C THR A 651 -38.54 62.80 -8.39
N VAL A 652 -38.30 61.76 -9.20
CA VAL A 652 -38.96 61.56 -10.51
C VAL A 652 -40.46 61.25 -10.36
N ARG A 653 -40.86 60.55 -9.30
CA ARG A 653 -42.27 60.27 -9.00
C ARG A 653 -43.03 61.50 -8.45
N ALA A 654 -42.31 62.50 -7.94
CA ALA A 654 -42.88 63.72 -7.37
C ALA A 654 -43.02 64.86 -8.39
N ALA A 655 -42.26 64.85 -9.49
CA ALA A 655 -42.42 65.74 -10.64
C ALA A 655 -43.64 65.32 -11.50
#